data_AF-A0A959MUV9-F1
#
_entry.id   AF-A0A959MUV9-F1
#
_cell.length_a   1.000
_cell.length_b   1.000
_cell.length_c   1.000
_cell.angle_alpha   90.00
_cell.angle_beta   90.00
_cell.angle_gamma   90.00
#
_symmetry.space_group_name_H-M   'P 1'
#
loop_
_entity.id
_entity.type
_entity.pdbx_description
1 polymer ?
#
loop_
_entity_poly.entity_id
_entity_poly.type
_entity_poly.pdbx_seq_one_letter_code
_entity_poly.pdbx_strand_id
1 'polypeptide(L)'
;MKKVTTTVFSLVLLLIMMYGNASAQLTGTKTIPGTYASIKLAVDDLNANGVGTGGVTFNITPGYTETIPMGGLIIDIAANLPTSGNPVVFQRNGAGTNPVIQTDTNGSGVLSSSGADWNGDAILKLVGTDYITINNIDFIENYTGGNQTLQTESGIRLLRKSSTDGCKNVQITGCTIQQQQNDQYSACISSLNRDLAGGITNPTTIEGRHENVSIQGCTMNNSRYGIFCLGYNAPSPYDLYDHFFDIGGTTGNTIINIGTGLINGGGTSGHRGISVLYQDSLIISNNTIRVNTGTSGASPYPIFLGTGLNSSATVNNNDMSDTLGGSTTSSFGIFCDYGKDGVNNTVNITNNKIHDCRYDGATLAPTNASIYIQTNPYTLNITGNTIRDNYLGNGSSTATGSMYGIYMSSSNTNFGSSYTVSNNTIKNLRRNQSTPGNGNTYCIYVNGGAYNYEVSNNTVDSIFSTASTGSMMGIACAYTSPGMISIHDNTIGNLIKESGTTGSIYGIYNNNNTDTLEVYNNEVFNLYNNATTGLLYGYYNSGILSEGYEDVYNNKIHDLTNNSSNVCIGMNMKNNNTANTQEKNVYGNLVYNIINDSIGQTGGIQLAKPGVANISANRIFNIITRKGSSVTYGLYFNGASNSNCNIYNNMISEIYAPVQNTTLGVIGLVIENSDTVNLSYNTIYMDSSSTGANSGNIALYISGFSNSTLKNNIVINKFTPSGGGQTIAIFKDPGVTYNAASNNNNIYVPAGASNFYYCDGSNFHSTFAAFQTAVSPADTNSFSENSPFKNVSTSPYDLDMKTTIPTLCDGGAIPVAGITTDIHGTTRNVSTPDVGADEFELKNPVTAAPTLVYPANNAVLVEVNPLMNWDEVTNATIYHIQISTDSTFGSSLVDVDTLTSSELQLGNNFLAINTKYYWRVSGKNPVGEGPFSSVWNFTTGVTNIEPTSLPVVYELYQNYPNPFNPSTKIKFDIPKSGFVSLKVYDITGREVSTLVNSELATGRYEFEWNGGQFASGVYFFRITAGDFVKVQKMILVK
;
A
#
# COMPACT_ATOMS: atom_id res chain seq x y z
N MET A 1 -88.31 30.37 48.80
CA MET A 1 -88.08 31.03 47.50
C MET A 1 -86.68 30.65 47.00
N LYS A 2 -86.51 29.55 46.26
CA LYS A 2 -86.49 29.52 44.78
C LYS A 2 -85.39 30.37 44.08
N LYS A 3 -84.35 30.84 44.78
CA LYS A 3 -83.25 31.63 44.16
C LYS A 3 -81.80 31.20 44.42
N VAL A 4 -81.54 30.06 45.09
CA VAL A 4 -80.15 29.66 45.40
C VAL A 4 -79.71 28.34 44.73
N THR A 5 -80.62 27.44 44.36
CA THR A 5 -80.26 26.17 43.71
C THR A 5 -79.99 26.30 42.21
N THR A 6 -80.58 27.26 41.50
CA THR A 6 -80.32 27.46 40.07
C THR A 6 -78.96 28.12 39.82
N THR A 7 -78.51 29.03 40.71
CA THR A 7 -77.25 29.75 40.53
C THR A 7 -76.03 28.87 40.80
N VAL A 8 -76.11 27.91 41.74
CA VAL A 8 -75.00 26.98 42.01
C VAL A 8 -74.94 25.87 40.95
N PHE A 9 -76.07 25.39 40.43
CA PHE A 9 -76.08 24.42 39.33
C PHE A 9 -75.63 25.05 38.01
N SER A 10 -76.00 26.31 37.76
CA SER A 10 -75.46 27.08 36.64
C SER A 10 -73.99 27.44 36.82
N LEU A 11 -73.48 27.71 38.04
CA LEU A 11 -72.05 27.93 38.26
C LEU A 11 -71.22 26.64 38.13
N VAL A 12 -71.75 25.48 38.55
CA VAL A 12 -71.05 24.19 38.39
C VAL A 12 -71.11 23.71 36.94
N LEU A 13 -72.20 23.94 36.21
CA LEU A 13 -72.29 23.66 34.77
C LEU A 13 -71.46 24.64 33.94
N LEU A 14 -71.33 25.91 34.39
CA LEU A 14 -70.42 26.88 33.79
C LEU A 14 -68.95 26.60 34.15
N LEU A 15 -68.65 26.06 35.35
CA LEU A 15 -67.30 25.59 35.72
C LEU A 15 -66.90 24.30 34.97
N ILE A 16 -67.85 23.40 34.67
CA ILE A 16 -67.61 22.19 33.86
C ILE A 16 -67.53 22.54 32.37
N MET A 17 -68.24 23.58 31.89
CA MET A 17 -68.04 24.14 30.55
C MET A 17 -66.84 25.09 30.43
N MET A 18 -66.20 25.46 31.56
CA MET A 18 -64.95 26.22 31.63
C MET A 18 -63.71 25.34 31.89
N TYR A 19 -63.89 24.05 32.16
CA TYR A 19 -62.83 23.07 31.90
C TYR A 19 -62.75 22.90 30.39
N GLY A 20 -61.77 23.59 29.80
CA GLY A 20 -61.52 23.57 28.37
C GLY A 20 -61.56 22.15 27.83
N ASN A 21 -62.24 21.97 26.70
CA ASN A 21 -62.05 20.79 25.88
C ASN A 21 -60.54 20.63 25.69
N ALA A 22 -59.92 19.66 26.36
CA ALA A 22 -58.61 19.19 25.96
C ALA A 22 -58.82 18.58 24.57
N SER A 23 -58.48 19.35 23.54
CA SER A 23 -58.51 18.89 22.16
C SER A 23 -57.75 17.57 22.06
N ALA A 24 -58.34 16.59 21.37
CA ALA A 24 -57.81 15.24 21.35
C ALA A 24 -56.43 15.21 20.70
N GLN A 25 -55.46 14.57 21.38
CA GLN A 25 -54.12 14.34 20.84
C GLN A 25 -54.20 13.57 19.51
N LEU A 26 -53.30 13.88 18.57
CA LEU A 26 -53.27 13.21 17.28
C LEU A 26 -52.73 11.79 17.40
N THR A 27 -53.44 10.83 16.82
CA THR A 27 -53.05 9.42 16.79
C THR A 27 -53.41 8.76 15.46
N GLY A 28 -52.69 7.69 15.13
CA GLY A 28 -52.95 6.84 13.98
C GLY A 28 -52.62 7.51 12.65
N THR A 29 -53.19 6.99 11.56
CA THR A 29 -52.95 7.50 10.21
C THR A 29 -53.94 8.60 9.83
N LYS A 30 -53.42 9.70 9.26
CA LYS A 30 -54.16 10.84 8.72
C LYS A 30 -53.80 11.00 7.24
N THR A 31 -54.76 11.28 6.37
CA THR A 31 -54.51 11.40 4.93
C THR A 31 -54.56 12.85 4.45
N ILE A 32 -53.73 13.19 3.46
CA ILE A 32 -53.64 14.52 2.86
C ILE A 32 -53.56 14.39 1.32
N PRO A 33 -54.52 14.93 0.55
CA PRO A 33 -55.82 15.42 1.01
C PRO A 33 -56.69 14.27 1.56
N GLY A 34 -57.56 14.57 2.51
CA GLY A 34 -58.47 13.59 3.11
C GLY A 34 -58.87 14.00 4.52
N THR A 35 -58.19 13.45 5.54
CA THR A 35 -58.38 13.89 6.93
C THR A 35 -58.07 15.37 7.11
N TYR A 36 -57.02 15.85 6.44
CA TYR A 36 -56.73 17.27 6.31
C TYR A 36 -56.79 17.67 4.84
N ALA A 37 -57.25 18.89 4.56
CA ALA A 37 -57.26 19.42 3.20
C ALA A 37 -55.85 19.81 2.71
N SER A 38 -54.94 20.11 3.64
CA SER A 38 -53.55 20.51 3.35
C SER A 38 -52.58 20.11 4.46
N ILE A 39 -51.29 20.11 4.16
CA ILE A 39 -50.18 19.90 5.08
C ILE A 39 -50.14 21.03 6.11
N LYS A 40 -50.38 22.30 5.71
CA LYS A 40 -50.47 23.42 6.66
C LYS A 40 -51.49 23.17 7.76
N LEU A 41 -52.70 22.70 7.42
CA LEU A 41 -53.75 22.42 8.40
C LEU A 41 -53.39 21.24 9.31
N ALA A 42 -52.70 20.23 8.77
CA ALA A 42 -52.21 19.11 9.57
C ALA A 42 -51.13 19.56 10.57
N VAL A 43 -50.21 20.43 10.16
CA VAL A 43 -49.17 21.02 11.01
C VAL A 43 -49.78 21.93 12.10
N ASP A 44 -50.77 22.74 11.75
CA ASP A 44 -51.46 23.60 12.73
C ASP A 44 -52.15 22.77 13.83
N ASP A 45 -52.81 21.68 13.45
CA ASP A 45 -53.46 20.76 14.39
C ASP A 45 -52.42 20.00 15.25
N LEU A 46 -51.30 19.60 14.64
CA LEU A 46 -50.19 18.97 15.35
C LEU A 46 -49.57 19.91 16.40
N ASN A 47 -49.32 21.16 16.05
CA ASN A 47 -48.76 22.15 16.98
C ASN A 47 -49.73 22.44 18.14
N ALA A 48 -51.03 22.50 17.85
CA ALA A 48 -52.05 22.79 18.86
C ALA A 48 -52.27 21.64 19.85
N ASN A 49 -52.26 20.39 19.36
CA ASN A 49 -52.77 19.24 20.12
C ASN A 49 -51.69 18.20 20.49
N GLY A 50 -50.55 18.23 19.82
CA GLY A 50 -49.47 17.26 20.00
C GLY A 50 -49.90 15.84 19.65
N VAL A 51 -49.20 14.85 20.21
CA VAL A 51 -49.28 13.46 19.77
C VAL A 51 -49.68 12.54 20.91
N GLY A 52 -50.62 11.63 20.64
CA GLY A 52 -51.09 10.63 21.59
C GLY A 52 -50.39 9.28 21.43
N THR A 53 -50.78 8.30 22.24
CA THR A 53 -50.19 6.96 22.24
C THR A 53 -50.15 6.34 20.84
N GLY A 54 -49.00 5.76 20.46
CA GLY A 54 -48.80 5.11 19.16
C GLY A 54 -48.40 6.05 18.04
N GLY A 55 -48.39 7.37 18.26
CA GLY A 55 -47.90 8.34 17.29
C GLY A 55 -48.93 8.72 16.23
N VAL A 56 -48.53 9.63 15.33
CA VAL A 56 -49.33 10.07 14.19
C VAL A 56 -48.54 9.94 12.89
N THR A 57 -49.18 9.40 11.85
CA THR A 57 -48.61 9.32 10.50
C THR A 57 -49.48 10.09 9.52
N PHE A 58 -48.93 11.14 8.92
CA PHE A 58 -49.53 11.89 7.83
C PHE A 58 -49.14 11.28 6.48
N ASN A 59 -50.07 10.53 5.91
CA ASN A 59 -49.97 9.91 4.58
C ASN A 59 -50.40 10.91 3.51
N ILE A 60 -49.42 11.45 2.80
CA ILE A 60 -49.63 12.45 1.76
C ILE A 60 -49.70 11.75 0.40
N THR A 61 -50.73 12.09 -0.37
CA THR A 61 -50.99 11.51 -1.69
C THR A 61 -49.80 11.77 -2.63
N PRO A 62 -49.28 10.75 -3.35
CA PRO A 62 -48.18 10.94 -4.30
C PRO A 62 -48.47 12.06 -5.30
N GLY A 63 -47.46 12.91 -5.55
CA GLY A 63 -47.56 14.06 -6.45
C GLY A 63 -48.44 15.22 -5.95
N TYR A 64 -48.95 15.17 -4.73
CA TYR A 64 -49.63 16.32 -4.12
C TYR A 64 -48.68 17.52 -4.04
N THR A 65 -49.16 18.72 -4.39
CA THR A 65 -48.36 19.95 -4.32
C THR A 65 -49.07 20.98 -3.46
N GLU A 66 -48.33 21.59 -2.52
CA GLU A 66 -48.80 22.70 -1.70
C GLU A 66 -47.84 23.87 -1.81
N THR A 67 -48.39 25.03 -2.16
CA THR A 67 -47.66 26.29 -2.15
C THR A 67 -47.88 26.96 -0.80
N ILE A 68 -46.80 27.19 -0.06
CA ILE A 68 -46.82 27.91 1.22
C ILE A 68 -46.20 29.31 1.03
N PRO A 69 -46.66 30.32 1.81
CA PRO A 69 -46.04 31.63 1.78
C PRO A 69 -44.60 31.56 2.33
N MET A 70 -43.78 32.52 1.90
CA MET A 70 -42.47 32.76 2.51
C MET A 70 -42.61 32.98 4.03
N GLY A 71 -41.73 32.35 4.81
CA GLY A 71 -41.86 32.18 6.27
C GLY A 71 -42.00 30.70 6.68
N GLY A 72 -42.50 29.87 5.77
CA GLY A 72 -42.45 28.41 5.86
C GLY A 72 -43.53 27.75 6.73
N LEU A 73 -43.48 26.42 6.75
CA LEU A 73 -44.16 25.59 7.74
C LEU A 73 -43.32 25.53 9.01
N ILE A 74 -43.95 25.72 10.17
CA ILE A 74 -43.27 25.67 11.46
C ILE A 74 -43.88 24.51 12.25
N ILE A 75 -43.05 23.55 12.63
CA ILE A 75 -43.40 22.51 13.61
C ILE A 75 -42.75 22.92 14.93
N ASP A 76 -43.60 23.31 15.87
CA ASP A 76 -43.27 23.75 17.23
C ASP A 76 -44.34 23.20 18.18
N ILE A 77 -44.18 21.93 18.57
CA ILE A 77 -45.17 21.21 19.36
C ILE A 77 -45.10 21.72 20.80
N ALA A 78 -46.20 22.29 21.30
CA ALA A 78 -46.21 22.96 22.62
C ALA A 78 -46.46 22.02 23.80
N ALA A 79 -47.18 20.92 23.59
CA ALA A 79 -47.57 19.95 24.62
C ALA A 79 -47.75 18.55 24.02
N ASN A 80 -47.77 17.51 24.86
CA ASN A 80 -47.86 16.11 24.42
C ASN A 80 -46.77 15.77 23.39
N LEU A 81 -45.53 16.04 23.78
CA LEU A 81 -44.37 15.95 22.91
C LEU A 81 -44.19 14.53 22.35
N PRO A 82 -43.69 14.39 21.12
CA PRO A 82 -43.36 13.10 20.56
C PRO A 82 -42.28 12.40 21.38
N THR A 83 -42.37 11.07 21.48
CA THR A 83 -41.35 10.20 22.06
C THR A 83 -41.15 8.99 21.14
N SER A 84 -40.22 8.10 21.47
CA SER A 84 -40.07 6.83 20.75
C SER A 84 -41.37 5.98 20.72
N GLY A 85 -42.25 6.13 21.72
CA GLY A 85 -43.55 5.44 21.78
C GLY A 85 -44.70 6.16 21.07
N ASN A 86 -44.50 7.40 20.64
CA ASN A 86 -45.48 8.23 19.93
C ASN A 86 -44.82 9.16 18.90
N PRO A 87 -44.18 8.61 17.85
CA PRO A 87 -43.47 9.41 16.86
C PRO A 87 -44.41 10.19 15.93
N VAL A 88 -43.87 11.21 15.28
CA VAL A 88 -44.52 11.95 14.18
C VAL A 88 -43.90 11.52 12.87
N VAL A 89 -44.73 11.13 11.89
CA VAL A 89 -44.25 10.75 10.55
C VAL A 89 -45.02 11.51 9.49
N PHE A 90 -44.33 12.26 8.65
CA PHE A 90 -44.86 12.77 7.38
C PHE A 90 -44.27 11.93 6.25
N GLN A 91 -45.13 11.31 5.42
CA GLN A 91 -44.65 10.44 4.35
C GLN A 91 -45.51 10.44 3.08
N ARG A 92 -44.89 10.11 1.95
CA ARG A 92 -45.61 9.73 0.72
C ARG A 92 -46.39 8.43 0.93
N ASN A 93 -47.67 8.43 0.55
CA ASN A 93 -48.56 7.28 0.66
C ASN A 93 -48.46 6.34 -0.56
N GLY A 94 -47.52 5.38 -0.52
CA GLY A 94 -47.36 4.37 -1.56
C GLY A 94 -46.37 4.75 -2.67
N ALA A 95 -46.49 4.12 -3.83
CA ALA A 95 -45.64 4.38 -5.00
C ALA A 95 -46.11 5.62 -5.78
N GLY A 96 -45.18 6.34 -6.41
CA GLY A 96 -45.46 7.53 -7.22
C GLY A 96 -44.39 8.60 -7.06
N THR A 97 -44.67 9.84 -7.48
CA THR A 97 -43.80 10.99 -7.23
C THR A 97 -43.93 11.48 -5.80
N ASN A 98 -42.86 12.05 -5.25
CA ASN A 98 -42.92 12.68 -3.94
C ASN A 98 -43.92 13.84 -3.94
N PRO A 99 -44.67 14.05 -2.85
CA PRO A 99 -45.39 15.30 -2.64
C PRO A 99 -44.40 16.47 -2.59
N VAL A 100 -44.82 17.64 -3.04
CA VAL A 100 -44.00 18.84 -3.15
C VAL A 100 -44.55 19.94 -2.26
N ILE A 101 -43.73 20.46 -1.35
CA ILE A 101 -43.98 21.68 -0.62
C ILE A 101 -43.08 22.76 -1.23
N GLN A 102 -43.69 23.84 -1.70
CA GLN A 102 -42.96 24.87 -2.43
C GLN A 102 -43.31 26.28 -1.96
N THR A 103 -42.40 27.22 -2.16
CA THR A 103 -42.66 28.64 -1.96
C THR A 103 -43.51 29.22 -3.08
N ASP A 104 -44.13 30.38 -2.86
CA ASP A 104 -44.79 31.14 -3.93
C ASP A 104 -43.79 31.78 -4.93
N THR A 105 -44.30 32.29 -6.05
CA THR A 105 -43.50 32.90 -7.12
C THR A 105 -43.25 34.40 -6.98
N ASN A 106 -43.89 35.08 -6.01
CA ASN A 106 -44.04 36.55 -6.03
C ASN A 106 -43.11 37.30 -5.06
N GLY A 107 -42.37 36.60 -4.20
CA GLY A 107 -41.38 37.20 -3.30
C GLY A 107 -42.00 37.93 -2.09
N SER A 108 -41.24 37.98 -0.99
CA SER A 108 -41.78 38.25 0.36
C SER A 108 -42.49 39.59 0.55
N GLY A 109 -43.60 39.52 1.28
CA GLY A 109 -43.95 40.55 2.26
C GLY A 109 -43.22 40.29 3.58
N VAL A 110 -41.91 40.60 3.63
CA VAL A 110 -41.03 40.82 4.82
C VAL A 110 -40.75 39.55 5.66
N LEU A 111 -39.53 39.02 5.81
CA LEU A 111 -38.28 39.62 6.33
C LEU A 111 -37.02 39.02 5.67
N SER A 112 -36.07 39.85 5.24
CA SER A 112 -34.70 39.73 5.72
C SER A 112 -34.16 41.14 5.93
N SER A 113 -33.77 41.46 7.18
CA SER A 113 -33.03 42.67 7.44
C SER A 113 -31.71 42.57 6.68
N SER A 114 -31.40 43.61 5.94
CA SER A 114 -30.10 43.88 5.34
C SER A 114 -28.92 43.33 6.16
N GLY A 115 -28.20 42.35 5.60
CA GLY A 115 -26.78 42.12 5.89
C GLY A 115 -26.46 40.99 6.88
N ALA A 116 -25.83 39.95 6.33
CA ALA A 116 -24.75 39.19 6.96
C ALA A 116 -25.02 38.11 8.04
N ASP A 117 -26.25 37.65 8.30
CA ASP A 117 -26.50 36.65 9.35
C ASP A 117 -27.47 35.51 8.94
N TRP A 118 -27.29 34.31 9.50
CA TRP A 118 -28.13 33.10 9.35
C TRP A 118 -29.54 33.22 10.01
N ASN A 119 -30.16 34.41 9.98
CA ASN A 119 -31.44 34.75 10.63
C ASN A 119 -32.66 34.68 9.70
N GLY A 120 -32.50 34.00 8.56
CA GLY A 120 -33.47 33.98 7.47
C GLY A 120 -34.67 33.03 7.64
N ASP A 121 -35.44 32.87 6.58
CA ASP A 121 -36.56 31.95 6.47
C ASP A 121 -36.18 30.54 5.99
N ALA A 122 -37.13 29.61 6.08
CA ALA A 122 -37.00 28.26 5.54
C ALA A 122 -38.36 27.74 5.05
N ILE A 123 -38.39 26.73 4.17
CA ILE A 123 -39.64 26.08 3.72
C ILE A 123 -40.26 25.27 4.88
N LEU A 124 -39.44 24.56 5.65
CA LEU A 124 -39.82 23.85 6.87
C LEU A 124 -38.88 24.19 8.04
N LYS A 125 -39.43 24.59 9.18
CA LYS A 125 -38.71 24.84 10.44
C LYS A 125 -39.15 23.80 11.47
N LEU A 126 -38.20 23.07 12.04
CA LEU A 126 -38.37 22.18 13.20
C LEU A 126 -37.79 22.88 14.42
N VAL A 127 -38.61 23.19 15.42
CA VAL A 127 -38.22 23.97 16.60
C VAL A 127 -38.32 23.08 17.83
N GLY A 128 -37.17 22.65 18.37
CA GLY A 128 -37.13 21.71 19.52
C GLY A 128 -38.01 20.46 19.31
N THR A 129 -38.12 20.00 18.06
CA THR A 129 -39.04 18.91 17.71
C THR A 129 -38.33 17.59 17.79
N ASP A 130 -38.90 16.67 18.56
CA ASP A 130 -38.32 15.35 18.78
C ASP A 130 -39.07 14.25 18.00
N TYR A 131 -38.39 13.12 17.77
CA TYR A 131 -38.96 11.88 17.21
C TYR A 131 -39.86 12.11 15.99
N ILE A 132 -39.35 12.88 15.03
CA ILE A 132 -40.04 13.22 13.79
C ILE A 132 -39.32 12.64 12.57
N THR A 133 -40.09 12.04 11.67
CA THR A 133 -39.62 11.51 10.39
C THR A 133 -40.29 12.26 9.23
N ILE A 134 -39.48 12.82 8.35
CA ILE A 134 -39.88 13.38 7.05
C ILE A 134 -39.39 12.43 5.96
N ASN A 135 -40.31 11.75 5.28
CA ASN A 135 -39.97 10.65 4.37
C ASN A 135 -40.59 10.84 2.98
N ASN A 136 -39.75 10.97 1.95
CA ASN A 136 -40.15 11.09 0.55
C ASN A 136 -41.07 12.30 0.28
N ILE A 137 -40.70 13.48 0.80
CA ILE A 137 -41.40 14.75 0.56
C ILE A 137 -40.38 15.77 0.03
N ASP A 138 -40.70 16.41 -1.08
CA ASP A 138 -39.81 17.36 -1.73
C ASP A 138 -40.08 18.80 -1.27
N PHE A 139 -39.01 19.58 -1.09
CA PHE A 139 -39.03 20.96 -0.63
C PHE A 139 -38.36 21.84 -1.67
N ILE A 140 -39.14 22.64 -2.40
CA ILE A 140 -38.69 23.33 -3.60
C ILE A 140 -38.88 24.84 -3.44
N GLU A 141 -37.79 25.60 -3.52
CA GLU A 141 -37.89 27.05 -3.69
C GLU A 141 -38.25 27.39 -5.14
N ASN A 142 -39.48 27.88 -5.34
CA ASN A 142 -40.06 28.17 -6.65
C ASN A 142 -40.02 29.67 -7.02
N TYR A 143 -39.22 30.47 -6.30
CA TYR A 143 -39.09 31.89 -6.56
C TYR A 143 -38.26 32.16 -7.83
N THR A 144 -38.81 32.93 -8.77
CA THR A 144 -38.18 33.24 -10.07
C THR A 144 -37.74 34.69 -10.24
N GLY A 145 -37.95 35.55 -9.24
CA GLY A 145 -37.83 37.01 -9.36
C GLY A 145 -36.41 37.59 -9.20
N GLY A 146 -35.39 36.77 -8.95
CA GLY A 146 -33.98 37.19 -8.91
C GLY A 146 -33.54 38.05 -7.72
N ASN A 147 -34.46 38.67 -6.97
CA ASN A 147 -34.13 39.39 -5.72
C ASN A 147 -33.78 38.42 -4.58
N GLN A 148 -32.54 38.49 -4.09
CA GLN A 148 -32.02 37.67 -3.00
C GLN A 148 -32.80 37.81 -1.69
N THR A 149 -33.30 39.01 -1.38
CA THR A 149 -34.03 39.24 -0.12
C THR A 149 -35.42 38.58 -0.09
N LEU A 150 -35.82 37.97 -1.19
CA LEU A 150 -37.10 37.31 -1.38
C LEU A 150 -36.92 35.80 -1.66
N GLN A 151 -35.76 35.24 -1.32
CA GLN A 151 -35.47 33.81 -1.34
C GLN A 151 -35.54 33.24 0.08
N THR A 152 -35.63 31.92 0.22
CA THR A 152 -35.47 31.23 1.50
C THR A 152 -34.01 30.86 1.70
N GLU A 153 -33.54 30.98 2.94
CA GLU A 153 -32.19 30.64 3.33
C GLU A 153 -32.06 29.14 3.63
N SER A 154 -33.18 28.42 3.79
CA SER A 154 -33.14 26.96 3.85
C SER A 154 -34.37 26.23 3.33
N GLY A 155 -34.18 25.00 2.83
CA GLY A 155 -35.29 24.09 2.57
C GLY A 155 -35.87 23.56 3.88
N ILE A 156 -35.04 22.87 4.66
CA ILE A 156 -35.41 22.35 5.98
C ILE A 156 -34.42 22.89 7.02
N ARG A 157 -34.94 23.44 8.12
CA ARG A 157 -34.14 24.02 9.20
C ARG A 157 -34.49 23.43 10.56
N LEU A 158 -33.47 23.04 11.31
CA LEU A 158 -33.55 22.67 12.72
C LEU A 158 -33.12 23.86 13.58
N LEU A 159 -33.95 24.19 14.58
CA LEU A 159 -33.79 25.29 15.51
C LEU A 159 -33.98 24.79 16.93
N ARG A 160 -33.33 25.47 17.88
CA ARG A 160 -33.57 25.28 19.30
C ARG A 160 -34.87 25.96 19.71
N LYS A 161 -35.62 25.34 20.61
CA LYS A 161 -36.77 25.99 21.24
C LYS A 161 -36.33 26.85 22.42
N SER A 162 -35.32 26.39 23.16
CA SER A 162 -34.73 27.12 24.29
C SER A 162 -33.30 26.64 24.58
N SER A 163 -32.64 27.21 25.60
CA SER A 163 -31.33 26.73 26.07
C SER A 163 -31.36 25.31 26.68
N THR A 164 -32.55 24.75 26.89
CA THR A 164 -32.76 23.41 27.44
C THR A 164 -33.58 22.52 26.52
N ASP A 165 -33.81 22.93 25.27
CA ASP A 165 -34.66 22.20 24.34
C ASP A 165 -34.19 22.42 22.89
N GLY A 166 -33.53 21.41 22.33
CA GLY A 166 -33.15 21.32 20.92
C GLY A 166 -33.64 20.02 20.29
N CYS A 167 -33.76 19.97 18.96
CA CYS A 167 -34.33 18.80 18.27
C CYS A 167 -33.56 17.49 18.54
N LYS A 168 -34.28 16.41 18.85
CA LYS A 168 -33.76 15.06 19.09
C LYS A 168 -34.39 14.03 18.16
N ASN A 169 -33.62 13.04 17.70
CA ASN A 169 -34.16 11.89 16.95
C ASN A 169 -34.95 12.30 15.70
N VAL A 170 -34.36 13.19 14.90
CA VAL A 170 -34.95 13.69 13.65
C VAL A 170 -34.47 12.84 12.48
N GLN A 171 -35.38 12.41 11.61
CA GLN A 171 -35.06 11.66 10.40
C GLN A 171 -35.58 12.39 9.16
N ILE A 172 -34.70 12.65 8.21
CA ILE A 172 -35.04 13.21 6.90
C ILE A 172 -34.57 12.21 5.85
N THR A 173 -35.50 11.64 5.09
CA THR A 173 -35.19 10.50 4.21
C THR A 173 -35.87 10.62 2.84
N GLY A 174 -35.11 10.38 1.76
CA GLY A 174 -35.67 10.26 0.41
C GLY A 174 -36.27 11.55 -0.18
N CYS A 175 -35.94 12.70 0.40
CA CYS A 175 -36.45 14.01 0.02
C CYS A 175 -35.59 14.67 -1.07
N THR A 176 -36.21 15.40 -2.00
CA THR A 176 -35.49 16.36 -2.85
C THR A 176 -35.62 17.75 -2.24
N ILE A 177 -34.50 18.41 -1.99
CA ILE A 177 -34.46 19.78 -1.49
C ILE A 177 -33.74 20.65 -2.52
N GLN A 178 -34.44 21.66 -3.01
CA GLN A 178 -33.93 22.59 -4.01
C GLN A 178 -34.05 24.03 -3.51
N GLN A 179 -32.97 24.79 -3.67
CA GLN A 179 -32.92 26.23 -3.37
C GLN A 179 -32.67 27.03 -4.67
N GLN A 180 -32.55 28.35 -4.56
CA GLN A 180 -32.02 29.22 -5.62
C GLN A 180 -30.74 29.90 -5.11
N GLN A 181 -29.68 29.93 -5.91
CA GLN A 181 -28.31 30.25 -5.46
C GLN A 181 -27.98 31.73 -5.28
N ASN A 182 -28.96 32.64 -5.31
CA ASN A 182 -28.60 34.06 -5.25
C ASN A 182 -28.23 34.48 -3.82
N ASP A 183 -28.78 33.84 -2.77
CA ASP A 183 -28.49 34.20 -1.37
C ASP A 183 -27.09 33.74 -0.88
N GLN A 184 -26.40 34.64 -0.18
CA GLN A 184 -25.12 34.40 0.48
C GLN A 184 -25.21 33.34 1.60
N TYR A 185 -26.38 33.09 2.18
CA TYR A 185 -26.61 32.19 3.32
C TYR A 185 -27.65 31.09 3.02
N SER A 186 -27.63 30.51 1.82
CA SER A 186 -28.54 29.42 1.40
C SER A 186 -28.02 28.01 1.74
N ALA A 187 -28.86 27.18 2.36
CA ALA A 187 -28.58 25.76 2.63
C ALA A 187 -29.78 24.87 2.30
N CYS A 188 -29.61 23.73 1.62
CA CYS A 188 -30.75 22.80 1.44
C CYS A 188 -31.25 22.32 2.82
N ILE A 189 -30.35 21.87 3.67
CA ILE A 189 -30.67 21.56 5.08
C ILE A 189 -29.74 22.35 5.99
N SER A 190 -30.32 23.01 7.00
CA SER A 190 -29.57 23.71 8.05
C SER A 190 -29.93 23.21 9.45
N SER A 191 -28.93 23.08 10.32
CA SER A 191 -29.10 22.88 11.76
C SER A 191 -28.34 23.98 12.47
N LEU A 192 -29.03 24.84 13.21
CA LEU A 192 -28.47 26.10 13.70
C LEU A 192 -28.61 26.23 15.21
N ASN A 193 -27.64 26.91 15.81
CA ASN A 193 -27.64 27.28 17.21
C ASN A 193 -28.58 28.44 17.56
N ARG A 194 -29.75 28.51 16.94
CA ARG A 194 -30.68 29.63 17.00
C ARG A 194 -32.10 29.21 17.39
N ASP A 195 -32.86 30.15 17.93
CA ASP A 195 -34.30 30.02 18.14
C ASP A 195 -35.13 30.48 16.94
N LEU A 196 -36.45 30.32 17.05
CA LEU A 196 -37.43 30.73 16.04
C LEU A 196 -37.42 32.24 15.77
N ALA A 197 -37.03 33.07 16.74
CA ALA A 197 -36.90 34.51 16.58
C ALA A 197 -35.57 34.93 15.92
N GLY A 198 -34.68 33.97 15.64
CA GLY A 198 -33.35 34.19 15.06
C GLY A 198 -32.26 34.52 16.08
N GLY A 199 -32.58 34.51 17.39
CA GLY A 199 -31.60 34.73 18.45
C GLY A 199 -30.64 33.54 18.59
N ILE A 200 -29.36 33.78 18.91
CA ILE A 200 -28.44 32.70 19.27
C ILE A 200 -28.88 32.10 20.61
N THR A 201 -29.11 30.79 20.62
CA THR A 201 -29.58 30.06 21.80
C THR A 201 -28.52 29.05 22.19
N ASN A 202 -27.76 29.39 23.23
CA ASN A 202 -26.72 28.52 23.75
C ASN A 202 -27.33 27.47 24.69
N PRO A 203 -27.07 26.17 24.49
CA PRO A 203 -27.49 25.14 25.42
C PRO A 203 -26.85 25.37 26.80
N THR A 204 -27.63 25.17 27.87
CA THR A 204 -27.14 25.14 29.27
C THR A 204 -27.12 23.74 29.85
N THR A 205 -27.75 22.78 29.17
CA THR A 205 -27.81 21.35 29.50
C THR A 205 -27.77 20.53 28.21
N ILE A 206 -27.51 19.23 28.31
CA ILE A 206 -27.53 18.32 27.16
C ILE A 206 -28.90 18.25 26.45
N GLU A 207 -29.98 18.63 27.13
CA GLU A 207 -31.31 18.69 26.50
C GLU A 207 -31.40 19.81 25.46
N GLY A 208 -30.57 20.86 25.59
CA GLY A 208 -30.54 21.98 24.64
C GLY A 208 -29.77 21.72 23.34
N ARG A 209 -28.98 20.64 23.23
CA ARG A 209 -28.23 20.34 22.00
C ARG A 209 -29.11 19.63 20.98
N HIS A 210 -28.80 19.75 19.69
CA HIS A 210 -29.35 18.85 18.69
C HIS A 210 -28.69 17.48 18.80
N GLU A 211 -29.46 16.40 18.67
CA GLU A 211 -28.93 15.05 18.84
C GLU A 211 -29.66 14.02 18.00
N ASN A 212 -28.94 12.99 17.54
CA ASN A 212 -29.50 11.87 16.78
C ASN A 212 -30.27 12.35 15.53
N VAL A 213 -29.64 13.21 14.73
CA VAL A 213 -30.22 13.71 13.49
C VAL A 213 -29.68 12.88 12.32
N SER A 214 -30.58 12.29 11.53
CA SER A 214 -30.24 11.46 10.39
C SER A 214 -30.78 12.03 9.09
N ILE A 215 -29.91 12.15 8.08
CA ILE A 215 -30.22 12.68 6.75
C ILE A 215 -29.75 11.67 5.72
N GLN A 216 -30.65 10.92 5.09
CA GLN A 216 -30.29 9.79 4.23
C GLN A 216 -31.12 9.75 2.94
N GLY A 217 -30.55 9.32 1.82
CA GLY A 217 -31.29 9.13 0.57
C GLY A 217 -31.82 10.43 -0.06
N CYS A 218 -31.37 11.59 0.42
CA CYS A 218 -31.88 12.88 -0.03
C CYS A 218 -31.10 13.39 -1.24
N THR A 219 -31.77 14.15 -2.11
CA THR A 219 -31.15 14.89 -3.21
C THR A 219 -31.15 16.37 -2.86
N MET A 220 -30.00 17.02 -2.89
CA MET A 220 -29.83 18.44 -2.57
C MET A 220 -29.22 19.16 -3.75
N ASN A 221 -29.85 20.26 -4.15
CA ASN A 221 -29.54 20.90 -5.41
C ASN A 221 -29.64 22.43 -5.33
N ASN A 222 -28.77 23.10 -6.09
CA ASN A 222 -28.86 24.52 -6.42
C ASN A 222 -28.84 25.44 -5.18
N SER A 223 -27.87 25.22 -4.29
CA SER A 223 -27.68 25.96 -3.04
C SER A 223 -26.21 26.35 -2.84
N ARG A 224 -25.92 27.25 -1.90
CA ARG A 224 -24.53 27.52 -1.48
C ARG A 224 -23.96 26.41 -0.59
N TYR A 225 -24.81 25.89 0.30
CA TYR A 225 -24.55 24.74 1.14
C TYR A 225 -25.53 23.62 0.80
N GLY A 226 -25.06 22.39 0.64
CA GLY A 226 -25.94 21.23 0.66
C GLY A 226 -26.51 21.07 2.08
N ILE A 227 -25.61 20.79 3.02
CA ILE A 227 -25.93 20.67 4.45
C ILE A 227 -25.04 21.61 5.25
N PHE A 228 -25.64 22.42 6.11
CA PHE A 228 -24.93 23.30 7.03
C PHE A 228 -25.35 23.05 8.49
N CYS A 229 -24.42 22.56 9.30
CA CYS A 229 -24.63 22.30 10.71
C CYS A 229 -23.72 23.20 11.56
N LEU A 230 -24.32 24.05 12.38
CA LEU A 230 -23.65 24.97 13.29
C LEU A 230 -24.12 24.70 14.72
N GLY A 231 -23.29 23.97 15.47
CA GLY A 231 -23.49 23.72 16.89
C GLY A 231 -23.10 24.91 17.77
N TYR A 232 -23.10 24.69 19.09
CA TYR A 232 -22.64 25.68 20.07
C TYR A 232 -21.13 25.53 20.32
N ASN A 233 -20.38 26.64 20.32
CA ASN A 233 -18.97 26.63 20.71
C ASN A 233 -18.83 26.46 22.25
N ALA A 234 -19.03 25.24 22.72
CA ALA A 234 -18.97 24.88 24.13
C ALA A 234 -17.56 25.03 24.73
N PRO A 235 -17.44 25.39 26.02
CA PRO A 235 -16.19 25.22 26.75
C PRO A 235 -15.94 23.73 27.08
N SER A 236 -14.67 23.37 27.36
CA SER A 236 -14.31 22.04 27.88
C SER A 236 -15.15 21.72 29.14
N PRO A 237 -15.73 20.50 29.27
CA PRO A 237 -15.46 19.25 28.54
C PRO A 237 -16.19 19.06 27.19
N TYR A 238 -16.81 20.10 26.63
CA TYR A 238 -17.47 20.09 25.30
C TYR A 238 -18.77 19.27 25.16
N ASP A 239 -19.34 18.77 26.27
CA ASP A 239 -20.59 17.98 26.29
C ASP A 239 -21.81 18.66 25.63
N LEU A 240 -21.74 19.96 25.41
CA LEU A 240 -22.81 20.78 24.83
C LEU A 240 -22.64 21.06 23.33
N TYR A 241 -21.66 20.43 22.67
CA TYR A 241 -21.73 20.24 21.23
C TYR A 241 -22.99 19.48 20.85
N ASP A 242 -23.42 19.61 19.61
CA ASP A 242 -24.48 18.74 19.09
C ASP A 242 -23.87 17.35 18.78
N HIS A 243 -24.65 16.28 18.92
CA HIS A 243 -24.13 14.91 18.96
C HIS A 243 -24.82 13.98 17.97
N PHE A 244 -24.09 12.98 17.47
CA PHE A 244 -24.65 11.85 16.73
C PHE A 244 -25.42 12.23 15.46
N PHE A 245 -24.85 13.14 14.67
CA PHE A 245 -25.36 13.41 13.33
C PHE A 245 -24.89 12.31 12.36
N ASP A 246 -25.83 11.73 11.63
CA ASP A 246 -25.57 10.73 10.58
C ASP A 246 -26.02 11.27 9.21
N ILE A 247 -25.05 11.67 8.41
CA ILE A 247 -25.25 12.28 7.10
C ILE A 247 -24.90 11.26 6.02
N GLY A 248 -25.95 10.68 5.44
CA GLY A 248 -25.92 9.74 4.34
C GLY A 248 -26.13 8.30 4.77
N GLY A 249 -25.76 7.93 6.01
CA GLY A 249 -25.99 6.61 6.58
C GLY A 249 -25.72 5.48 5.59
N THR A 250 -26.67 4.57 5.39
CA THR A 250 -26.49 3.42 4.48
C THR A 250 -26.92 3.68 3.04
N THR A 251 -27.82 4.64 2.79
CA THR A 251 -28.39 4.88 1.46
C THR A 251 -27.67 5.97 0.68
N GLY A 252 -26.91 6.83 1.35
CA GLY A 252 -26.20 7.97 0.77
C GLY A 252 -27.09 9.15 0.42
N ASN A 253 -26.55 10.37 0.40
CA ASN A 253 -27.22 11.54 -0.21
C ASN A 253 -26.55 11.91 -1.54
N THR A 254 -27.30 12.58 -2.40
CA THR A 254 -26.78 13.19 -3.65
C THR A 254 -26.79 14.70 -3.51
N ILE A 255 -25.62 15.34 -3.50
CA ILE A 255 -25.46 16.78 -3.32
C ILE A 255 -24.78 17.33 -4.59
N ILE A 256 -25.51 18.13 -5.36
CA ILE A 256 -25.09 18.56 -6.70
C ILE A 256 -25.39 20.05 -6.94
N ASN A 257 -24.72 20.62 -7.95
CA ASN A 257 -24.84 22.02 -8.34
C ASN A 257 -24.76 22.95 -7.11
N ILE A 258 -23.71 22.78 -6.32
CA ILE A 258 -23.41 23.66 -5.20
C ILE A 258 -22.49 24.77 -5.69
N GLY A 259 -22.95 26.03 -5.68
CA GLY A 259 -22.18 27.21 -6.05
C GLY A 259 -22.20 27.66 -7.54
N THR A 260 -23.15 27.19 -8.35
CA THR A 260 -23.20 27.41 -9.83
C THR A 260 -23.96 28.68 -10.28
N GLY A 261 -23.45 29.89 -10.02
CA GLY A 261 -24.13 31.12 -10.44
C GLY A 261 -23.26 32.38 -10.44
N LEU A 262 -23.61 33.39 -11.25
CA LEU A 262 -22.95 34.71 -11.25
C LEU A 262 -23.29 35.44 -9.94
N ILE A 263 -22.40 35.38 -8.95
CA ILE A 263 -22.54 36.17 -7.73
C ILE A 263 -22.23 37.64 -8.04
N ASN A 264 -23.26 38.48 -8.09
CA ASN A 264 -23.12 39.93 -8.02
C ASN A 264 -22.86 40.33 -6.56
N GLY A 265 -21.61 40.28 -6.11
CA GLY A 265 -21.22 40.75 -4.78
C GLY A 265 -19.98 40.03 -4.26
N GLY A 266 -18.88 40.75 -4.06
CA GLY A 266 -17.58 40.23 -3.64
C GLY A 266 -17.53 39.73 -2.18
N GLY A 267 -18.30 38.70 -1.84
CA GLY A 267 -18.24 38.01 -0.55
C GLY A 267 -17.23 36.86 -0.54
N THR A 268 -16.47 36.73 0.55
CA THR A 268 -15.35 35.78 0.75
C THR A 268 -15.75 34.40 1.29
N SER A 269 -17.05 34.12 1.48
CA SER A 269 -17.52 32.88 2.14
C SER A 269 -17.44 31.66 1.17
N GLY A 270 -17.01 30.48 1.62
CA GLY A 270 -16.83 29.30 0.75
C GLY A 270 -18.13 28.64 0.25
N HIS A 271 -18.06 27.88 -0.85
CA HIS A 271 -19.13 26.98 -1.32
C HIS A 271 -18.88 25.58 -0.77
N ARG A 272 -19.88 24.92 -0.17
CA ARG A 272 -19.64 23.65 0.52
C ARG A 272 -20.74 22.62 0.33
N GLY A 273 -20.38 21.37 0.03
CA GLY A 273 -21.34 20.28 -0.02
C GLY A 273 -21.93 20.02 1.36
N ILE A 274 -21.08 19.60 2.29
CA ILE A 274 -21.41 19.39 3.70
C ILE A 274 -20.47 20.23 4.56
N SER A 275 -21.02 21.04 5.46
CA SER A 275 -20.25 21.90 6.36
C SER A 275 -20.74 21.75 7.78
N VAL A 276 -19.86 21.34 8.69
CA VAL A 276 -20.22 20.96 10.05
C VAL A 276 -19.27 21.59 11.06
N LEU A 277 -19.79 22.25 12.09
CA LEU A 277 -19.03 22.89 13.16
C LEU A 277 -19.61 22.54 14.54
N TYR A 278 -18.72 22.38 15.52
CA TYR A 278 -19.08 22.16 16.93
C TYR A 278 -20.03 20.96 17.12
N GLN A 279 -19.67 19.83 16.50
CA GLN A 279 -20.36 18.56 16.67
C GLN A 279 -19.39 17.53 17.25
N ASP A 280 -19.93 16.52 17.91
CA ASP A 280 -19.20 15.32 18.29
C ASP A 280 -19.91 14.05 17.81
N SER A 281 -19.14 12.96 17.70
CA SER A 281 -19.64 11.65 17.26
C SER A 281 -20.35 11.73 15.89
N LEU A 282 -19.77 12.51 14.97
CA LEU A 282 -20.31 12.77 13.63
C LEU A 282 -20.01 11.62 12.65
N ILE A 283 -20.98 11.27 11.81
CA ILE A 283 -20.82 10.33 10.70
C ILE A 283 -21.24 11.00 9.38
N ILE A 284 -20.37 10.95 8.38
CA ILE A 284 -20.65 11.37 7.00
C ILE A 284 -20.31 10.21 6.07
N SER A 285 -21.33 9.50 5.59
CA SER A 285 -21.16 8.24 4.88
C SER A 285 -21.93 8.12 3.57
N ASN A 286 -21.32 7.49 2.56
CA ASN A 286 -21.98 7.10 1.30
C ASN A 286 -22.56 8.26 0.46
N ASN A 287 -22.12 9.51 0.66
CA ASN A 287 -22.63 10.64 -0.10
C ASN A 287 -21.93 10.78 -1.47
N THR A 288 -22.69 11.17 -2.50
CA THR A 288 -22.15 11.66 -3.77
C THR A 288 -22.22 13.18 -3.77
N ILE A 289 -21.07 13.85 -3.87
CA ILE A 289 -20.97 15.31 -3.71
C ILE A 289 -20.24 15.91 -4.91
N ARG A 290 -20.89 16.86 -5.58
CA ARG A 290 -20.36 17.58 -6.73
C ARG A 290 -20.47 19.08 -6.49
N VAL A 291 -19.34 19.70 -6.19
CA VAL A 291 -19.24 21.16 -5.98
C VAL A 291 -18.73 21.81 -7.27
N ASN A 292 -19.30 22.95 -7.64
CA ASN A 292 -18.88 23.72 -8.81
C ASN A 292 -19.09 25.20 -8.54
N THR A 293 -18.01 25.96 -8.42
CA THR A 293 -18.04 27.36 -7.95
C THR A 293 -18.07 28.40 -9.06
N GLY A 294 -18.06 28.00 -10.33
CA GLY A 294 -17.86 28.93 -11.44
C GLY A 294 -16.61 29.80 -11.25
N THR A 295 -16.62 31.05 -11.72
CA THR A 295 -15.51 32.05 -11.62
C THR A 295 -15.44 32.81 -10.30
N SER A 296 -16.18 32.39 -9.26
CA SER A 296 -16.21 33.09 -7.98
C SER A 296 -14.96 32.76 -7.15
N GLY A 297 -14.29 33.76 -6.59
CA GLY A 297 -13.02 33.61 -5.84
C GLY A 297 -13.13 32.89 -4.47
N ALA A 298 -14.20 32.13 -4.24
CA ALA A 298 -14.46 31.42 -2.99
C ALA A 298 -13.81 30.03 -2.99
N SER A 299 -13.39 29.56 -1.80
CA SER A 299 -12.85 28.21 -1.61
C SER A 299 -13.97 27.14 -1.61
N PRO A 300 -13.94 26.15 -2.52
CA PRO A 300 -14.84 25.00 -2.45
C PRO A 300 -14.37 23.95 -1.45
N TYR A 301 -15.34 23.30 -0.83
CA TYR A 301 -15.14 22.15 0.05
C TYR A 301 -16.29 21.17 -0.15
N PRO A 302 -16.13 20.03 -0.84
CA PRO A 302 -17.12 18.96 -0.81
C PRO A 302 -17.50 18.58 0.63
N ILE A 303 -16.52 18.38 1.49
CA ILE A 303 -16.72 18.19 2.93
C ILE A 303 -15.83 19.15 3.72
N PHE A 304 -16.45 19.94 4.59
CA PHE A 304 -15.78 20.80 5.55
C PHE A 304 -16.20 20.41 6.97
N LEU A 305 -15.25 19.84 7.70
CA LEU A 305 -15.33 19.64 9.13
C LEU A 305 -14.58 20.81 9.79
N GLY A 306 -15.32 21.81 10.24
CA GLY A 306 -14.78 22.98 10.95
C GLY A 306 -14.40 22.66 12.39
N THR A 307 -14.29 23.66 13.25
CA THR A 307 -13.80 23.45 14.62
C THR A 307 -14.62 22.40 15.39
N GLY A 308 -13.93 21.40 15.92
CA GLY A 308 -14.48 20.38 16.83
C GLY A 308 -13.42 19.94 17.83
N LEU A 309 -13.36 20.61 19.00
CA LEU A 309 -12.36 20.35 20.04
C LEU A 309 -12.62 19.01 20.76
N ASN A 310 -11.59 18.16 20.90
CA ASN A 310 -11.68 16.78 21.39
C ASN A 310 -12.84 15.95 20.78
N SER A 311 -13.26 16.28 19.54
CA SER A 311 -14.40 15.64 18.88
C SER A 311 -13.98 14.45 18.04
N SER A 312 -14.85 13.44 17.96
CA SER A 312 -14.72 12.28 17.09
C SER A 312 -15.58 12.42 15.83
N ALA A 313 -15.05 11.98 14.69
CA ALA A 313 -15.75 12.01 13.42
C ALA A 313 -15.36 10.84 12.52
N THR A 314 -16.31 10.34 11.74
CA THR A 314 -16.08 9.34 10.68
C THR A 314 -16.59 9.89 9.36
N VAL A 315 -15.70 10.00 8.37
CA VAL A 315 -16.00 10.36 6.99
C VAL A 315 -15.66 9.16 6.12
N ASN A 316 -16.66 8.46 5.59
CA ASN A 316 -16.39 7.24 4.83
C ASN A 316 -17.25 7.00 3.58
N ASN A 317 -16.68 6.27 2.62
CA ASN A 317 -17.39 5.84 1.41
C ASN A 317 -18.03 6.99 0.59
N ASN A 318 -17.55 8.23 0.73
CA ASN A 318 -18.09 9.36 -0.04
C ASN A 318 -17.41 9.43 -1.42
N ASP A 319 -18.17 9.79 -2.45
CA ASP A 319 -17.73 10.02 -3.83
C ASP A 319 -17.79 11.52 -4.15
N MET A 320 -16.63 12.14 -4.34
CA MET A 320 -16.49 13.58 -4.39
C MET A 320 -15.70 14.04 -5.61
N SER A 321 -16.20 15.07 -6.28
CA SER A 321 -15.44 15.84 -7.25
C SER A 321 -15.73 17.33 -7.10
N ASP A 322 -14.77 18.15 -7.54
CA ASP A 322 -14.89 19.60 -7.53
C ASP A 322 -14.36 20.20 -8.83
N THR A 323 -15.06 21.16 -9.41
CA THR A 323 -14.58 21.87 -10.59
C THR A 323 -14.53 23.35 -10.31
N LEU A 324 -13.31 23.89 -10.15
CA LEU A 324 -13.08 25.33 -10.04
C LEU A 324 -12.91 25.96 -11.42
N GLY A 325 -13.61 27.07 -11.63
CA GLY A 325 -13.20 28.07 -12.61
C GLY A 325 -12.47 29.22 -11.90
N GLY A 326 -11.17 29.43 -12.12
CA GLY A 326 -10.52 30.71 -11.85
C GLY A 326 -10.54 31.26 -10.42
N SER A 327 -10.11 30.51 -9.39
CA SER A 327 -10.04 31.01 -8.00
C SER A 327 -8.60 31.32 -7.53
N THR A 328 -8.44 32.34 -6.67
CA THR A 328 -7.18 32.74 -6.01
C THR A 328 -6.99 32.12 -4.61
N THR A 329 -7.89 31.23 -4.16
CA THR A 329 -7.94 30.71 -2.77
C THR A 329 -7.69 29.21 -2.67
N SER A 330 -7.34 28.73 -1.46
CA SER A 330 -7.09 27.31 -1.16
C SER A 330 -8.32 26.45 -1.44
N SER A 331 -8.13 25.18 -1.82
CA SER A 331 -9.23 24.25 -2.04
C SER A 331 -8.91 22.85 -1.53
N PHE A 332 -9.95 22.19 -1.02
CA PHE A 332 -9.83 20.91 -0.33
C PHE A 332 -10.98 19.97 -0.69
N GLY A 333 -10.69 18.69 -0.93
CA GLY A 333 -11.74 17.67 -1.08
C GLY A 333 -12.43 17.41 0.27
N ILE A 334 -11.62 17.03 1.26
CA ILE A 334 -12.00 16.95 2.67
C ILE A 334 -11.09 17.88 3.46
N PHE A 335 -11.69 18.83 4.17
CA PHE A 335 -11.02 19.65 5.17
C PHE A 335 -11.45 19.21 6.56
N CYS A 336 -10.49 18.98 7.46
CA CYS A 336 -10.75 18.51 8.82
C CYS A 336 -9.98 19.29 9.89
N ASP A 337 -10.74 20.03 10.70
CA ASP A 337 -10.31 20.76 11.91
C ASP A 337 -10.93 20.13 13.19
N TYR A 338 -11.33 18.85 13.10
CA TYR A 338 -11.88 18.06 14.21
C TYR A 338 -10.78 17.40 15.04
N GLY A 339 -11.10 17.12 16.29
CA GLY A 339 -10.24 16.41 17.22
C GLY A 339 -9.12 17.22 17.84
N LYS A 340 -9.12 18.54 17.64
CA LYS A 340 -8.08 19.43 18.18
C LYS A 340 -7.93 19.27 19.69
N ASP A 341 -6.67 19.28 20.16
CA ASP A 341 -6.30 19.10 21.56
C ASP A 341 -6.87 17.79 22.15
N GLY A 342 -6.93 16.77 21.28
CA GLY A 342 -7.51 15.47 21.56
C GLY A 342 -6.77 14.70 22.65
N VAL A 343 -7.53 14.19 23.63
CA VAL A 343 -6.99 13.32 24.69
C VAL A 343 -7.42 11.86 24.55
N ASN A 344 -8.53 11.60 23.85
CA ASN A 344 -9.09 10.26 23.67
C ASN A 344 -10.03 10.15 22.44
N ASN A 345 -10.05 11.14 21.56
CA ASN A 345 -10.94 11.18 20.42
C ASN A 345 -10.38 10.43 19.19
N THR A 346 -11.26 10.04 18.27
CA THR A 346 -10.87 9.36 17.03
C THR A 346 -11.45 10.05 15.79
N VAL A 347 -10.60 10.33 14.82
CA VAL A 347 -11.01 10.82 13.49
C VAL A 347 -10.67 9.76 12.44
N ASN A 348 -11.70 9.28 11.74
CA ASN A 348 -11.59 8.28 10.68
C ASN A 348 -11.95 8.91 9.33
N ILE A 349 -11.06 8.84 8.35
CA ILE A 349 -11.32 9.23 6.96
C ILE A 349 -11.04 8.01 6.09
N THR A 350 -12.07 7.27 5.72
CA THR A 350 -11.88 5.92 5.15
C THR A 350 -12.65 5.67 3.86
N ASN A 351 -12.04 5.00 2.89
CA ASN A 351 -12.72 4.55 1.66
C ASN A 351 -13.40 5.66 0.84
N ASN A 352 -12.98 6.92 0.98
CA ASN A 352 -13.52 8.02 0.18
C ASN A 352 -12.88 8.05 -1.20
N LYS A 353 -13.63 8.48 -2.22
CA LYS A 353 -13.15 8.73 -3.57
C LYS A 353 -13.14 10.23 -3.82
N ILE A 354 -11.97 10.77 -4.14
CA ILE A 354 -11.78 12.20 -4.46
C ILE A 354 -11.15 12.25 -5.83
N HIS A 355 -11.91 12.70 -6.83
CA HIS A 355 -11.46 12.62 -8.21
C HIS A 355 -11.95 13.75 -9.08
N ASP A 356 -11.30 13.91 -10.25
CA ASP A 356 -11.64 14.93 -11.24
C ASP A 356 -11.66 16.36 -10.65
N CYS A 357 -10.90 16.57 -9.57
CA CYS A 357 -10.81 17.87 -8.92
C CYS A 357 -9.91 18.78 -9.74
N ARG A 358 -10.45 19.91 -10.22
CA ARG A 358 -9.70 20.84 -11.08
C ARG A 358 -9.55 22.20 -10.40
N TYR A 359 -8.32 22.69 -10.34
CA TYR A 359 -7.92 23.96 -9.71
C TYR A 359 -7.35 24.92 -10.76
N ASP A 360 -8.23 25.51 -11.58
CA ASP A 360 -7.85 26.42 -12.66
C ASP A 360 -7.72 27.87 -12.16
N GLY A 361 -6.64 28.59 -12.52
CA GLY A 361 -6.57 30.06 -12.43
C GLY A 361 -6.04 30.71 -11.15
N ALA A 362 -5.44 29.96 -10.22
CA ALA A 362 -4.79 30.56 -9.05
C ALA A 362 -3.53 31.35 -9.42
N THR A 363 -3.54 32.66 -9.15
CA THR A 363 -2.37 33.55 -9.30
C THR A 363 -1.58 33.75 -8.00
N LEU A 364 -2.11 33.32 -6.85
CA LEU A 364 -1.52 33.54 -5.51
C LEU A 364 -1.63 32.30 -4.62
N ALA A 365 -0.47 31.82 -4.15
CA ALA A 365 -0.15 30.71 -3.22
C ALA A 365 -1.28 30.01 -2.42
N PRO A 366 -2.19 29.22 -3.04
CA PRO A 366 -3.20 28.48 -2.31
C PRO A 366 -2.66 27.12 -1.87
N THR A 367 -3.01 26.66 -0.66
CA THR A 367 -2.78 25.26 -0.27
C THR A 367 -3.89 24.42 -0.90
N ASN A 368 -3.54 23.41 -1.71
CA ASN A 368 -4.54 22.53 -2.33
C ASN A 368 -4.32 21.09 -1.88
N ALA A 369 -5.31 20.46 -1.26
CA ALA A 369 -5.19 19.07 -0.83
C ALA A 369 -6.44 18.25 -1.15
N SER A 370 -6.30 16.97 -1.47
CA SER A 370 -7.49 16.12 -1.55
C SER A 370 -8.04 15.84 -0.15
N ILE A 371 -7.16 15.51 0.80
CA ILE A 371 -7.48 15.41 2.23
C ILE A 371 -6.54 16.32 3.01
N TYR A 372 -7.10 17.21 3.82
CA TYR A 372 -6.36 18.14 4.68
C TYR A 372 -6.78 18.00 6.13
N ILE A 373 -5.83 17.67 6.99
CA ILE A 373 -5.98 17.62 8.43
C ILE A 373 -5.26 18.82 9.03
N GLN A 374 -6.03 19.76 9.57
CA GLN A 374 -5.50 20.98 10.16
C GLN A 374 -5.01 20.77 11.61
N THR A 375 -5.62 19.82 12.32
CA THR A 375 -5.56 19.65 13.77
C THR A 375 -4.95 18.31 14.20
N ASN A 376 -4.90 18.11 15.52
CA ASN A 376 -4.18 17.02 16.16
C ASN A 376 -5.16 16.14 16.94
N PRO A 377 -5.95 15.28 16.27
CA PRO A 377 -6.73 14.26 16.97
C PRO A 377 -5.83 13.34 17.78
N TYR A 378 -6.38 12.69 18.82
CA TYR A 378 -5.62 11.69 19.57
C TYR A 378 -5.35 10.44 18.71
N THR A 379 -6.35 9.98 17.96
CA THR A 379 -6.22 8.91 16.96
C THR A 379 -6.71 9.39 15.61
N LEU A 380 -5.87 9.23 14.57
CA LEU A 380 -6.21 9.56 13.19
C LEU A 380 -6.01 8.34 12.29
N ASN A 381 -7.06 7.96 11.56
CA ASN A 381 -6.99 6.89 10.57
C ASN A 381 -7.39 7.44 9.20
N ILE A 382 -6.47 7.48 8.25
CA ILE A 382 -6.72 7.81 6.85
C ILE A 382 -6.47 6.55 6.03
N THR A 383 -7.52 5.78 5.75
CA THR A 383 -7.34 4.43 5.17
C THR A 383 -8.23 4.12 3.97
N GLY A 384 -7.70 3.41 2.97
CA GLY A 384 -8.51 2.93 1.83
C GLY A 384 -9.01 4.03 0.87
N ASN A 385 -8.59 5.28 1.02
CA ASN A 385 -9.08 6.37 0.18
C ASN A 385 -8.47 6.30 -1.22
N THR A 386 -9.26 6.65 -2.24
CA THR A 386 -8.82 6.75 -3.64
C THR A 386 -8.83 8.21 -4.08
N ILE A 387 -7.65 8.75 -4.38
CA ILE A 387 -7.44 10.10 -4.89
C ILE A 387 -6.93 9.96 -6.32
N ARG A 388 -7.66 10.48 -7.31
CA ARG A 388 -7.23 10.35 -8.72
C ARG A 388 -7.64 11.49 -9.62
N ASP A 389 -6.86 11.71 -10.67
CA ASP A 389 -7.23 12.64 -11.77
C ASP A 389 -7.51 14.06 -11.24
N ASN A 390 -6.67 14.53 -10.31
CA ASN A 390 -6.77 15.89 -9.77
C ASN A 390 -5.70 16.79 -10.40
N TYR A 391 -6.09 18.00 -10.79
CA TYR A 391 -5.32 18.89 -11.67
C TYR A 391 -5.15 20.27 -11.06
N LEU A 392 -3.91 20.74 -10.89
CA LEU A 392 -3.62 22.14 -10.54
C LEU A 392 -3.06 22.90 -11.73
N GLY A 393 -3.73 24.00 -12.07
CA GLY A 393 -3.39 24.86 -13.20
C GLY A 393 -4.07 24.43 -14.50
N ASN A 394 -4.42 25.43 -15.31
CA ASN A 394 -5.10 25.25 -16.60
C ASN A 394 -4.15 25.44 -17.80
N GLY A 395 -2.84 25.25 -17.63
CA GLY A 395 -1.87 25.53 -18.69
C GLY A 395 -1.79 26.99 -19.16
N SER A 396 -2.41 27.96 -18.46
CA SER A 396 -2.34 29.40 -18.78
C SER A 396 -1.97 30.29 -17.58
N SER A 397 -1.79 29.74 -16.38
CA SER A 397 -1.66 30.46 -15.11
C SER A 397 -0.40 30.10 -14.30
N THR A 398 0.19 31.07 -13.60
CA THR A 398 1.30 30.88 -12.63
C THR A 398 0.75 30.56 -11.22
N ALA A 399 0.52 29.28 -10.89
CA ALA A 399 0.10 28.92 -9.52
C ALA A 399 1.33 28.72 -8.62
N THR A 400 1.41 29.44 -7.50
CA THR A 400 2.59 29.45 -6.60
C THR A 400 2.43 28.65 -5.29
N GLY A 401 1.33 27.93 -5.12
CA GLY A 401 1.05 27.11 -3.94
C GLY A 401 1.41 25.63 -4.11
N SER A 402 1.52 24.89 -3.00
CA SER A 402 1.78 23.45 -3.01
C SER A 402 0.51 22.62 -3.25
N MET A 403 0.67 21.47 -3.88
CA MET A 403 -0.38 20.45 -4.05
C MET A 403 -0.12 19.28 -3.13
N TYR A 404 -1.18 18.74 -2.55
CA TYR A 404 -1.16 17.57 -1.68
C TYR A 404 -2.22 16.54 -2.10
N GLY A 405 -1.88 15.26 -2.11
CA GLY A 405 -2.90 14.20 -2.03
C GLY A 405 -3.51 14.20 -0.63
N ILE A 406 -2.70 13.81 0.35
CA ILE A 406 -3.01 13.84 1.79
C ILE A 406 -2.04 14.78 2.48
N TYR A 407 -2.54 15.71 3.29
CA TYR A 407 -1.73 16.63 4.07
C TYR A 407 -2.21 16.71 5.52
N MET A 408 -1.32 16.40 6.45
CA MET A 408 -1.46 16.70 7.88
C MET A 408 -0.54 17.88 8.20
N SER A 409 -1.08 18.99 8.72
CA SER A 409 -0.34 20.26 8.86
C SER A 409 0.08 20.65 10.27
N SER A 410 -0.35 19.89 11.29
CA SER A 410 -0.33 20.36 12.66
C SER A 410 0.96 20.02 13.41
N SER A 411 1.55 20.97 14.14
CA SER A 411 2.79 20.72 14.88
C SER A 411 2.61 20.21 16.32
N ASN A 412 1.55 20.53 17.05
CA ASN A 412 1.53 20.25 18.50
C ASN A 412 1.67 18.75 18.89
N THR A 413 2.54 18.41 19.86
CA THR A 413 2.74 17.02 20.28
C THR A 413 1.72 16.56 21.31
N ASN A 414 1.00 15.48 21.00
CA ASN A 414 0.13 14.80 21.96
C ASN A 414 0.76 13.45 22.33
N PHE A 415 1.27 13.31 23.56
CA PHE A 415 1.86 12.05 24.00
C PHE A 415 0.86 10.89 23.91
N GLY A 416 1.28 9.76 23.32
CA GLY A 416 0.43 8.59 23.09
C GLY A 416 -0.51 8.67 21.88
N SER A 417 -0.52 9.78 21.14
CA SER A 417 -1.32 9.88 19.90
C SER A 417 -0.73 9.01 18.77
N SER A 418 -1.61 8.50 17.91
CA SER A 418 -1.24 7.56 16.83
C SER A 418 -1.95 7.90 15.52
N TYR A 419 -1.17 8.13 14.46
CA TYR A 419 -1.67 8.43 13.13
C TYR A 419 -1.32 7.30 12.16
N THR A 420 -2.35 6.76 11.50
CA THR A 420 -2.23 5.71 10.49
C THR A 420 -2.67 6.24 9.13
N VAL A 421 -1.79 6.15 8.13
CA VAL A 421 -2.08 6.42 6.72
C VAL A 421 -1.83 5.13 5.94
N SER A 422 -2.88 4.37 5.64
CA SER A 422 -2.69 3.07 5.02
C SER A 422 -3.68 2.69 3.94
N ASN A 423 -3.25 1.84 2.99
CA ASN A 423 -4.13 1.34 1.92
C ASN A 423 -4.73 2.44 1.02
N ASN A 424 -4.14 3.64 0.99
CA ASN A 424 -4.63 4.72 0.13
C ASN A 424 -4.01 4.60 -1.27
N THR A 425 -4.79 4.96 -2.28
CA THR A 425 -4.35 5.03 -3.67
C THR A 425 -4.37 6.48 -4.15
N ILE A 426 -3.23 7.00 -4.57
CA ILE A 426 -3.07 8.34 -5.15
C ILE A 426 -2.53 8.20 -6.57
N LYS A 427 -3.33 8.57 -7.58
CA LYS A 427 -2.95 8.42 -8.99
C LYS A 427 -3.24 9.65 -9.84
N ASN A 428 -2.51 9.84 -10.93
CA ASN A 428 -2.82 10.88 -11.93
C ASN A 428 -2.94 12.30 -11.34
N LEU A 429 -2.14 12.63 -10.32
CA LEU A 429 -2.04 14.01 -9.86
C LEU A 429 -1.20 14.80 -10.86
N ARG A 430 -1.74 15.91 -11.37
CA ARG A 430 -1.07 16.70 -12.40
C ARG A 430 -0.99 18.17 -12.03
N ARG A 431 0.23 18.69 -12.01
CA ARG A 431 0.49 20.13 -12.00
C ARG A 431 0.78 20.59 -13.42
N ASN A 432 -0.17 21.28 -14.04
CA ASN A 432 -0.10 21.68 -15.44
C ASN A 432 -0.11 23.22 -15.61
N GLN A 433 1.07 23.81 -15.83
CA GLN A 433 1.26 25.27 -15.89
C GLN A 433 2.01 25.67 -17.17
N SER A 434 1.78 26.90 -17.67
CA SER A 434 2.55 27.48 -18.79
C SER A 434 3.73 28.33 -18.33
N THR A 435 3.73 28.77 -17.07
CA THR A 435 4.73 29.65 -16.46
C THR A 435 5.23 29.04 -15.15
N PRO A 436 6.55 29.10 -14.84
CA PRO A 436 7.10 28.52 -13.63
C PRO A 436 6.46 29.05 -12.34
N GLY A 437 5.64 28.23 -11.68
CA GLY A 437 5.07 28.52 -10.37
C GLY A 437 5.85 27.88 -9.22
N ASN A 438 6.02 28.63 -8.12
CA ASN A 438 6.58 28.12 -6.86
C ASN A 438 5.64 27.09 -6.19
N GLY A 439 6.14 26.20 -5.34
CA GLY A 439 5.33 25.22 -4.60
C GLY A 439 5.60 23.77 -4.97
N ASN A 440 5.59 22.93 -3.94
CA ASN A 440 5.93 21.52 -4.02
C ASN A 440 4.69 20.67 -4.37
N THR A 441 4.93 19.46 -4.83
CA THR A 441 3.89 18.43 -5.02
C THR A 441 4.16 17.30 -4.04
N TYR A 442 3.24 17.04 -3.13
CA TYR A 442 3.31 15.94 -2.19
C TYR A 442 2.16 14.99 -2.44
N CYS A 443 2.42 13.69 -2.56
CA CYS A 443 1.31 12.74 -2.64
C CYS A 443 0.80 12.49 -1.22
N ILE A 444 1.67 12.07 -0.31
CA ILE A 444 1.39 11.96 1.12
C ILE A 444 2.36 12.86 1.87
N TYR A 445 1.84 13.83 2.62
CA TYR A 445 2.64 14.66 3.52
C TYR A 445 2.17 14.55 4.97
N VAL A 446 3.01 13.91 5.78
CA VAL A 446 2.82 13.72 7.20
C VAL A 446 3.66 14.74 7.96
N ASN A 447 3.04 15.87 8.30
CA ASN A 447 3.63 16.92 9.13
C ASN A 447 2.70 17.17 10.32
N GLY A 448 2.61 16.15 11.17
CA GLY A 448 1.79 16.11 12.38
C GLY A 448 2.63 16.23 13.65
N GLY A 449 2.00 16.38 14.82
CA GLY A 449 2.64 16.17 16.12
C GLY A 449 2.26 14.85 16.79
N ALA A 450 1.87 13.82 16.03
CA ALA A 450 1.62 12.52 16.63
C ALA A 450 2.87 11.95 17.32
N TYR A 451 2.65 11.14 18.35
CA TYR A 451 3.73 10.38 18.97
C TYR A 451 4.17 9.24 18.06
N ASN A 452 3.23 8.51 17.45
CA ASN A 452 3.53 7.41 16.52
C ASN A 452 2.92 7.63 15.13
N TYR A 453 3.69 7.28 14.11
CA TYR A 453 3.26 7.29 12.71
C TYR A 453 3.41 5.94 12.06
N GLU A 454 2.35 5.51 11.37
CA GLU A 454 2.39 4.39 10.45
C GLU A 454 1.95 4.85 9.06
N VAL A 455 2.83 4.71 8.07
CA VAL A 455 2.52 4.96 6.66
C VAL A 455 2.74 3.66 5.89
N SER A 456 1.66 2.91 5.67
CA SER A 456 1.77 1.53 5.19
C SER A 456 0.86 1.19 4.02
N ASN A 457 1.28 0.29 3.12
CA ASN A 457 0.40 -0.24 2.06
C ASN A 457 -0.22 0.82 1.12
N ASN A 458 0.39 2.00 0.97
CA ASN A 458 -0.13 3.03 0.07
C ASN A 458 0.43 2.85 -1.35
N THR A 459 -0.38 3.21 -2.35
CA THR A 459 0.04 3.27 -3.76
C THR A 459 0.07 4.71 -4.24
N VAL A 460 1.23 5.19 -4.67
CA VAL A 460 1.42 6.49 -5.34
C VAL A 460 1.91 6.23 -6.76
N ASP A 461 1.16 6.70 -7.76
CA ASP A 461 1.50 6.40 -9.15
C ASP A 461 1.12 7.53 -10.12
N SER A 462 1.87 7.67 -11.21
CA SER A 462 1.52 8.52 -12.34
C SER A 462 1.35 10.00 -11.94
N ILE A 463 2.39 10.59 -11.36
CA ILE A 463 2.39 11.97 -10.85
C ILE A 463 3.22 12.85 -11.78
N PHE A 464 2.61 13.92 -12.29
CA PHE A 464 3.21 14.74 -13.34
C PHE A 464 3.31 16.21 -12.94
N SER A 465 4.42 16.85 -13.32
CA SER A 465 4.60 18.29 -13.16
C SER A 465 5.23 18.92 -14.41
N THR A 466 4.55 19.92 -14.97
CA THR A 466 5.06 20.81 -16.03
C THR A 466 5.28 22.21 -15.46
N ALA A 467 6.24 22.97 -16.02
CA ALA A 467 6.57 24.36 -15.65
C ALA A 467 6.39 24.69 -14.15
N SER A 468 7.06 23.95 -13.27
CA SER A 468 7.00 24.12 -11.80
C SER A 468 8.42 24.25 -11.24
N THR A 469 8.58 25.04 -10.17
CA THR A 469 9.90 25.21 -9.53
C THR A 469 10.11 24.44 -8.24
N GLY A 470 9.04 23.92 -7.62
CA GLY A 470 9.10 23.13 -6.39
C GLY A 470 9.44 21.65 -6.60
N SER A 471 9.77 20.98 -5.50
CA SER A 471 10.10 19.55 -5.49
C SER A 471 8.85 18.68 -5.52
N MET A 472 9.02 17.43 -5.95
CA MET A 472 7.99 16.40 -5.93
C MET A 472 8.36 15.33 -4.91
N MET A 473 7.41 14.91 -4.08
CA MET A 473 7.58 13.86 -3.08
C MET A 473 6.45 12.84 -3.21
N GLY A 474 6.79 11.56 -3.27
CA GLY A 474 5.81 10.47 -3.13
C GLY A 474 5.27 10.45 -1.70
N ILE A 475 6.13 10.09 -0.75
CA ILE A 475 5.85 10.20 0.68
C ILE A 475 6.82 11.20 1.30
N ALA A 476 6.30 12.13 2.08
CA ALA A 476 7.09 13.04 2.88
C ALA A 476 6.65 12.99 4.33
N CYS A 477 7.61 12.86 5.24
CA CYS A 477 7.40 12.93 6.67
C CYS A 477 8.30 14.05 7.22
N ALA A 478 7.73 15.01 7.96
CA ALA A 478 8.49 16.11 8.54
C ALA A 478 7.82 16.68 9.81
N TYR A 479 8.46 16.53 10.97
CA TYR A 479 8.14 17.12 12.28
C TYR A 479 9.15 16.65 13.36
N THR A 480 9.13 17.25 14.55
CA THR A 480 10.00 16.89 15.69
C THR A 480 9.17 16.35 16.85
N SER A 481 9.12 15.03 17.02
CA SER A 481 8.45 14.40 18.18
C SER A 481 9.25 13.18 18.65
N PRO A 482 9.48 13.01 19.97
CA PRO A 482 9.99 11.75 20.51
C PRO A 482 8.92 10.69 20.25
N GLY A 483 9.27 9.54 19.66
CA GLY A 483 8.32 8.55 19.17
C GLY A 483 8.83 7.74 17.98
N MET A 484 7.97 6.91 17.38
CA MET A 484 8.31 6.00 16.27
C MET A 484 7.66 6.42 14.94
N ILE A 485 8.42 6.33 13.85
CA ILE A 485 7.93 6.43 12.47
C ILE A 485 8.20 5.12 11.75
N SER A 486 7.14 4.49 11.23
CA SER A 486 7.25 3.31 10.37
C SER A 486 6.67 3.59 8.99
N ILE A 487 7.47 3.39 7.94
CA ILE A 487 7.10 3.57 6.53
C ILE A 487 7.34 2.26 5.81
N HIS A 488 6.29 1.51 5.48
CA HIS A 488 6.47 0.17 4.93
C HIS A 488 5.41 -0.31 3.95
N ASP A 489 5.76 -1.31 3.14
CA ASP A 489 4.87 -1.93 2.16
C ASP A 489 4.22 -0.91 1.18
N ASN A 490 4.83 0.27 0.97
CA ASN A 490 4.31 1.26 0.03
C ASN A 490 4.87 1.03 -1.39
N THR A 491 4.04 1.29 -2.40
CA THR A 491 4.44 1.28 -3.82
C THR A 491 4.39 2.70 -4.36
N ILE A 492 5.53 3.26 -4.75
CA ILE A 492 5.68 4.64 -5.23
C ILE A 492 6.35 4.62 -6.59
N GLY A 493 5.67 5.07 -7.63
CA GLY A 493 6.32 5.14 -8.93
C GLY A 493 5.74 6.13 -9.91
N ASN A 494 6.41 6.19 -11.07
CA ASN A 494 6.04 7.07 -12.18
C ASN A 494 5.90 8.54 -11.74
N LEU A 495 6.88 9.03 -10.97
CA LEU A 495 7.00 10.44 -10.58
C LEU A 495 7.81 11.17 -11.65
N ILE A 496 7.16 12.09 -12.38
CA ILE A 496 7.70 12.66 -13.61
C ILE A 496 7.71 14.19 -13.53
N LYS A 497 8.91 14.77 -13.61
CA LYS A 497 9.09 16.21 -13.87
C LYS A 497 9.53 16.41 -15.31
N GLU A 498 8.75 17.18 -16.06
CA GLU A 498 9.00 17.47 -17.47
C GLU A 498 10.09 18.55 -17.67
N SER A 499 10.53 18.70 -18.93
CA SER A 499 11.49 19.75 -19.31
C SER A 499 10.94 21.16 -19.00
N GLY A 500 11.83 22.08 -18.62
CA GLY A 500 11.45 23.46 -18.25
C GLY A 500 10.98 23.62 -16.81
N THR A 501 11.06 22.57 -16.00
CA THR A 501 10.84 22.62 -14.54
C THR A 501 12.16 22.83 -13.77
N THR A 502 12.08 23.16 -12.48
CA THR A 502 13.18 23.07 -11.51
C THR A 502 12.72 22.33 -10.25
N GLY A 503 13.64 21.98 -9.35
CA GLY A 503 13.34 21.30 -8.09
C GLY A 503 13.56 19.79 -8.17
N SER A 504 13.62 19.14 -7.00
CA SER A 504 14.01 17.74 -6.87
C SER A 504 12.83 16.77 -6.97
N ILE A 505 13.13 15.48 -7.13
CA ILE A 505 12.17 14.39 -6.88
C ILE A 505 12.70 13.52 -5.74
N TYR A 506 11.81 13.18 -4.81
CA TYR A 506 12.04 12.21 -3.75
C TYR A 506 10.94 11.15 -3.80
N GLY A 507 11.30 9.86 -3.88
CA GLY A 507 10.30 8.79 -3.69
C GLY A 507 9.76 8.84 -2.26
N ILE A 508 10.65 8.65 -1.29
CA ILE A 508 10.40 8.82 0.14
C ILE A 508 11.35 9.90 0.69
N TYR A 509 10.80 10.89 1.37
CA TYR A 509 11.51 12.00 1.99
C TYR A 509 11.23 12.03 3.50
N ASN A 510 12.26 11.81 4.32
CA ASN A 510 12.18 11.99 5.76
C ASN A 510 13.05 13.16 6.21
N ASN A 511 12.46 14.06 6.98
CA ASN A 511 13.17 15.16 7.64
C ASN A 511 12.78 15.29 9.12
N ASN A 512 12.29 14.21 9.72
CA ASN A 512 11.88 14.19 11.13
C ASN A 512 13.06 14.03 12.08
N ASN A 513 12.94 14.63 13.26
CA ASN A 513 13.71 14.20 14.42
C ASN A 513 12.84 13.26 15.24
N THR A 514 13.24 12.00 15.35
CA THR A 514 12.48 10.90 15.97
C THR A 514 13.42 10.02 16.80
N ASP A 515 12.86 9.22 17.71
CA ASP A 515 13.66 8.25 18.47
C ASP A 515 13.86 6.97 17.64
N THR A 516 12.89 6.60 16.80
CA THR A 516 12.97 5.37 15.99
C THR A 516 12.39 5.59 14.61
N LEU A 517 13.15 5.19 13.58
CA LEU A 517 12.72 5.22 12.18
C LEU A 517 12.87 3.83 11.56
N GLU A 518 11.77 3.30 11.05
CA GLU A 518 11.74 2.06 10.28
C GLU A 518 11.25 2.35 8.85
N VAL A 519 12.00 1.89 7.86
CA VAL A 519 11.65 2.00 6.43
C VAL A 519 11.88 0.66 5.77
N TYR A 520 10.82 -0.09 5.47
CA TYR A 520 10.98 -1.46 4.95
C TYR A 520 9.94 -1.93 3.95
N ASN A 521 10.29 -2.90 3.12
CA ASN A 521 9.39 -3.48 2.10
C ASN A 521 8.75 -2.46 1.13
N ASN A 522 9.32 -1.24 1.00
CA ASN A 522 8.79 -0.27 0.05
C ASN A 522 9.37 -0.53 -1.35
N GLU A 523 8.57 -0.30 -2.39
CA GLU A 523 9.01 -0.28 -3.79
C GLU A 523 8.94 1.14 -4.34
N VAL A 524 10.08 1.69 -4.76
CA VAL A 524 10.20 3.01 -5.40
C VAL A 524 10.75 2.84 -6.81
N PHE A 525 9.99 3.25 -7.84
CA PHE A 525 10.39 2.97 -9.22
C PHE A 525 9.98 4.03 -10.25
N ASN A 526 10.62 4.02 -11.42
CA ASN A 526 10.30 4.91 -12.55
C ASN A 526 10.24 6.40 -12.17
N LEU A 527 11.27 6.90 -11.49
CA LEU A 527 11.36 8.33 -11.18
C LEU A 527 12.15 9.03 -12.29
N TYR A 528 11.52 9.99 -12.97
CA TYR A 528 12.11 10.65 -14.12
C TYR A 528 12.18 12.17 -13.89
N ASN A 529 13.39 12.68 -13.69
CA ASN A 529 13.63 14.10 -13.48
C ASN A 529 14.26 14.74 -14.72
N ASN A 530 13.44 15.40 -15.54
CA ASN A 530 13.88 16.16 -16.71
C ASN A 530 13.97 17.68 -16.43
N ALA A 531 14.01 18.08 -15.15
CA ALA A 531 14.15 19.47 -14.76
C ALA A 531 15.49 20.09 -15.21
N THR A 532 15.53 21.41 -15.34
CA THR A 532 16.79 22.15 -15.60
C THR A 532 17.77 22.01 -14.43
N THR A 533 17.25 22.02 -13.20
CA THR A 533 18.01 21.80 -11.96
C THR A 533 17.16 20.99 -10.97
N GLY A 534 17.77 20.08 -10.23
CA GLY A 534 17.09 19.30 -9.20
C GLY A 534 17.92 18.10 -8.76
N LEU A 535 17.63 17.54 -7.59
CA LEU A 535 18.21 16.27 -7.15
C LEU A 535 17.20 15.15 -7.41
N LEU A 536 17.67 13.91 -7.54
CA LEU A 536 16.80 12.74 -7.60
C LEU A 536 17.21 11.73 -6.54
N TYR A 537 16.26 11.38 -5.66
CA TYR A 537 16.43 10.35 -4.64
C TYR A 537 15.28 9.37 -4.64
N GLY A 538 15.57 8.07 -4.50
CA GLY A 538 14.55 7.06 -4.23
C GLY A 538 14.09 7.15 -2.78
N TYR A 539 15.06 7.12 -1.86
CA TYR A 539 14.88 7.40 -0.44
C TYR A 539 15.88 8.47 0.01
N TYR A 540 15.41 9.43 0.79
CA TYR A 540 16.22 10.50 1.36
C TYR A 540 15.83 10.75 2.81
N ASN A 541 16.81 10.68 3.71
CA ASN A 541 16.68 11.05 5.11
C ASN A 541 17.67 12.17 5.48
N SER A 542 17.14 13.33 5.87
CA SER A 542 17.93 14.44 6.45
C SER A 542 17.71 14.65 7.95
N GLY A 543 16.79 13.91 8.56
CA GLY A 543 16.38 14.06 9.96
C GLY A 543 17.41 13.55 10.98
N ILE A 544 17.46 14.16 12.17
CA ILE A 544 18.40 13.82 13.25
C ILE A 544 17.70 12.91 14.27
N LEU A 545 18.25 11.73 14.57
CA LEU A 545 17.72 10.89 15.66
C LEU A 545 18.34 11.33 16.99
N SER A 546 17.51 11.55 18.02
CA SER A 546 17.94 11.99 19.36
C SER A 546 18.68 10.88 20.11
N GLU A 547 18.06 9.70 20.30
CA GLU A 547 18.62 8.55 21.04
C GLU A 547 17.98 7.20 20.61
N GLY A 548 18.13 6.77 19.35
CA GLY A 548 17.67 5.42 18.93
C GLY A 548 18.19 4.95 17.56
N TYR A 549 17.42 4.08 16.88
CA TYR A 549 17.86 3.37 15.66
C TYR A 549 17.13 3.80 14.39
N GLU A 550 17.83 3.69 13.25
CA GLU A 550 17.27 3.77 11.90
C GLU A 550 17.44 2.42 11.20
N ASP A 551 16.33 1.75 10.94
CA ASP A 551 16.28 0.46 10.27
C ASP A 551 15.72 0.64 8.86
N VAL A 552 16.52 0.37 7.84
CA VAL A 552 16.15 0.50 6.42
C VAL A 552 16.40 -0.81 5.71
N TYR A 553 15.36 -1.61 5.48
CA TYR A 553 15.56 -2.98 5.02
C TYR A 553 14.52 -3.50 4.04
N ASN A 554 14.90 -4.48 3.20
CA ASN A 554 14.02 -5.11 2.21
C ASN A 554 13.32 -4.13 1.24
N ASN A 555 13.83 -2.91 1.08
CA ASN A 555 13.27 -1.96 0.12
C ASN A 555 13.83 -2.24 -1.27
N LYS A 556 13.00 -1.99 -2.29
CA LYS A 556 13.36 -2.10 -3.70
C LYS A 556 13.31 -0.72 -4.35
N ILE A 557 14.46 -0.19 -4.77
CA ILE A 557 14.55 1.13 -5.41
C ILE A 557 15.18 0.99 -6.78
N HIS A 558 14.45 1.34 -7.83
CA HIS A 558 14.95 1.14 -9.18
C HIS A 558 14.42 2.08 -10.25
N ASP A 559 15.06 2.08 -11.42
CA ASP A 559 14.63 2.84 -12.59
C ASP A 559 14.51 4.35 -12.29
N LEU A 560 15.56 4.91 -11.71
CA LEU A 560 15.71 6.35 -11.47
C LEU A 560 16.51 6.95 -12.63
N THR A 561 15.98 7.99 -13.27
CA THR A 561 16.70 8.72 -14.32
C THR A 561 16.67 10.22 -14.05
N ASN A 562 17.85 10.80 -13.82
CA ASN A 562 18.02 12.25 -13.68
C ASN A 562 18.74 12.82 -14.90
N ASN A 563 18.09 13.76 -15.61
CA ASN A 563 18.71 14.50 -16.71
C ASN A 563 19.25 15.88 -16.27
N SER A 564 18.97 16.30 -15.03
CA SER A 564 19.47 17.55 -14.48
C SER A 564 20.89 17.39 -13.94
N SER A 565 21.79 18.33 -14.24
CA SER A 565 23.24 18.34 -13.88
C SER A 565 23.51 18.36 -12.37
N ASN A 566 23.11 17.31 -11.64
CA ASN A 566 23.18 17.22 -10.19
C ASN A 566 23.12 15.76 -9.68
N VAL A 567 22.80 15.56 -8.40
CA VAL A 567 22.81 14.25 -7.72
C VAL A 567 21.67 13.31 -8.17
N CYS A 568 21.99 12.03 -8.35
CA CYS A 568 21.02 10.93 -8.52
C CYS A 568 21.42 9.74 -7.62
N ILE A 569 20.70 9.49 -6.53
CA ILE A 569 21.05 8.43 -5.57
C ILE A 569 19.83 7.55 -5.27
N GLY A 570 20.01 6.23 -5.23
CA GLY A 570 18.96 5.29 -4.83
C GLY A 570 18.49 5.55 -3.39
N MET A 571 19.39 5.41 -2.42
CA MET A 571 19.12 5.63 -0.99
C MET A 571 20.16 6.56 -0.37
N ASN A 572 19.71 7.64 0.27
CA ASN A 572 20.57 8.60 0.96
C ASN A 572 20.13 8.79 2.42
N MET A 573 20.99 8.37 3.35
CA MET A 573 20.82 8.49 4.81
C MET A 573 21.90 9.38 5.43
N LYS A 574 22.34 10.41 4.70
CA LYS A 574 23.24 11.45 5.21
C LYS A 574 22.46 12.47 6.02
N ASN A 575 22.02 12.07 7.21
CA ASN A 575 21.45 13.03 8.15
C ASN A 575 22.49 14.05 8.63
N ASN A 576 22.01 15.22 9.05
CA ASN A 576 22.86 16.31 9.56
C ASN A 576 23.39 16.06 10.98
N ASN A 577 23.35 14.82 11.47
CA ASN A 577 23.66 14.50 12.85
C ASN A 577 25.14 14.78 13.16
N THR A 578 25.38 15.46 14.27
CA THR A 578 26.72 15.72 14.84
C THR A 578 27.01 14.84 16.06
N ALA A 579 26.03 14.05 16.54
CA ALA A 579 26.15 13.16 17.69
C ALA A 579 26.38 11.68 17.25
N ASN A 580 27.38 11.04 17.84
CA ASN A 580 27.88 9.69 17.51
C ASN A 580 27.11 8.55 18.22
N THR A 581 25.82 8.70 18.52
CA THR A 581 25.06 7.74 19.36
C THR A 581 24.05 6.89 18.60
N GLN A 582 23.80 7.18 17.32
CA GLN A 582 22.78 6.49 16.52
C GLN A 582 23.27 5.12 16.01
N GLU A 583 22.39 4.12 16.05
CA GLU A 583 22.55 2.85 15.31
C GLU A 583 21.81 2.92 13.96
N LYS A 584 22.47 2.53 12.86
CA LYS A 584 21.88 2.44 11.51
C LYS A 584 22.00 1.02 10.99
N ASN A 585 20.88 0.35 10.79
CA ASN A 585 20.82 -0.99 10.20
C ASN A 585 20.26 -0.90 8.78
N VAL A 586 21.06 -1.26 7.78
CA VAL A 586 20.67 -1.17 6.37
C VAL A 586 20.90 -2.50 5.70
N TYR A 587 19.83 -3.27 5.48
CA TYR A 587 19.98 -4.64 5.03
C TYR A 587 18.92 -5.18 4.08
N GLY A 588 19.27 -6.17 3.26
CA GLY A 588 18.32 -6.81 2.35
C GLY A 588 17.75 -5.90 1.25
N ASN A 589 18.31 -4.69 1.06
CA ASN A 589 17.79 -3.75 0.06
C ASN A 589 18.26 -4.11 -1.36
N LEU A 590 17.39 -3.89 -2.33
CA LEU A 590 17.65 -4.08 -3.76
C LEU A 590 17.63 -2.72 -4.47
N VAL A 591 18.79 -2.25 -4.92
CA VAL A 591 18.95 -0.93 -5.55
C VAL A 591 19.58 -1.07 -6.93
N TYR A 592 18.86 -0.70 -7.99
CA TYR A 592 19.40 -0.86 -9.34
C TYR A 592 18.85 0.12 -10.38
N ASN A 593 19.49 0.20 -11.54
CA ASN A 593 19.10 1.11 -12.64
C ASN A 593 19.01 2.57 -12.17
N ILE A 594 20.06 3.05 -11.50
CA ILE A 594 20.17 4.45 -11.06
C ILE A 594 21.00 5.20 -12.09
N ILE A 595 20.34 6.05 -12.86
CA ILE A 595 20.89 6.66 -14.06
C ILE A 595 20.96 8.17 -13.90
N ASN A 596 22.12 8.72 -14.21
CA ASN A 596 22.34 10.16 -14.33
C ASN A 596 22.83 10.48 -15.74
N ASP A 597 21.99 11.12 -16.54
CA ASP A 597 22.26 11.49 -17.94
C ASP A 597 22.90 12.88 -18.07
N SER A 598 23.56 13.32 -17.01
CA SER A 598 24.18 14.62 -16.84
C SER A 598 25.49 14.54 -16.02
N ILE A 599 26.13 15.69 -15.80
CA ILE A 599 27.30 15.81 -14.94
C ILE A 599 26.83 15.90 -13.49
N GLY A 600 27.17 14.90 -12.67
CA GLY A 600 26.80 14.89 -11.25
C GLY A 600 27.29 13.65 -10.50
N GLN A 601 26.97 13.61 -9.20
CA GLN A 601 27.20 12.44 -8.35
C GLN A 601 26.10 11.41 -8.58
N THR A 602 26.47 10.14 -8.69
CA THR A 602 25.50 9.05 -8.84
C THR A 602 25.83 7.92 -7.87
N GLY A 603 24.82 7.37 -7.19
CA GLY A 603 25.03 6.40 -6.12
C GLY A 603 23.92 5.37 -5.98
N GLY A 604 24.27 4.16 -5.53
CA GLY A 604 23.31 3.18 -5.05
C GLY A 604 22.81 3.54 -3.64
N ILE A 605 23.61 3.19 -2.63
CA ILE A 605 23.32 3.45 -1.21
C ILE A 605 24.38 4.36 -0.61
N GLN A 606 23.95 5.36 0.17
CA GLN A 606 24.82 6.28 0.86
C GLN A 606 24.39 6.55 2.31
N LEU A 607 25.32 6.49 3.26
CA LEU A 607 25.08 6.78 4.68
C LEU A 607 26.20 7.65 5.25
N ALA A 608 25.88 8.45 6.28
CA ALA A 608 26.90 9.15 7.05
C ALA A 608 26.64 9.21 8.57
N LYS A 609 27.73 9.32 9.33
CA LYS A 609 27.86 9.66 10.76
C LYS A 609 27.06 8.85 11.79
N PRO A 610 26.84 7.52 11.65
CA PRO A 610 26.30 6.75 12.77
C PRO A 610 27.38 6.46 13.84
N GLY A 611 26.93 6.21 15.07
CA GLY A 611 27.75 5.60 16.12
C GLY A 611 28.02 4.13 15.83
N VAL A 612 26.98 3.41 15.40
CA VAL A 612 27.07 2.02 14.94
C VAL A 612 26.37 1.90 13.59
N ALA A 613 27.03 1.30 12.60
CA ALA A 613 26.42 0.98 11.31
C ALA A 613 26.50 -0.52 11.04
N ASN A 614 25.37 -1.15 10.70
CA ASN A 614 25.32 -2.52 10.23
C ASN A 614 24.73 -2.51 8.81
N ILE A 615 25.56 -2.82 7.81
CA ILE A 615 25.20 -2.73 6.39
C ILE A 615 25.36 -4.12 5.78
N SER A 616 24.26 -4.82 5.50
CA SER A 616 24.36 -6.21 5.07
C SER A 616 23.34 -6.71 4.08
N ALA A 617 23.66 -7.77 3.33
CA ALA A 617 22.73 -8.39 2.40
C ALA A 617 22.09 -7.44 1.36
N ASN A 618 22.73 -6.29 1.07
CA ASN A 618 22.22 -5.37 0.04
C ASN A 618 22.74 -5.79 -1.34
N ARG A 619 21.88 -5.70 -2.35
CA ARG A 619 22.19 -5.95 -3.76
C ARG A 619 22.12 -4.63 -4.53
N ILE A 620 23.26 -4.19 -5.05
CA ILE A 620 23.41 -2.89 -5.70
C ILE A 620 24.02 -3.09 -7.08
N PHE A 621 23.31 -2.75 -8.15
CA PHE A 621 23.84 -2.91 -9.51
C PHE A 621 23.29 -1.92 -10.51
N ASN A 622 23.97 -1.78 -11.64
CA ASN A 622 23.60 -0.92 -12.76
C ASN A 622 23.42 0.56 -12.35
N ILE A 623 24.49 1.10 -11.75
CA ILE A 623 24.58 2.51 -11.34
C ILE A 623 25.37 3.26 -12.42
N ILE A 624 24.71 4.17 -13.15
CA ILE A 624 25.22 4.72 -14.39
C ILE A 624 25.32 6.25 -14.35
N THR A 625 26.48 6.81 -14.70
CA THR A 625 26.60 8.23 -15.09
C THR A 625 27.03 8.35 -16.55
N ARG A 626 26.16 8.86 -17.43
CA ARG A 626 26.41 8.88 -18.89
C ARG A 626 27.21 10.08 -19.38
N LYS A 627 27.15 11.23 -18.70
CA LYS A 627 27.85 12.46 -19.12
C LYS A 627 28.82 12.93 -18.04
N GLY A 628 30.06 12.43 -18.07
CA GLY A 628 31.20 12.89 -17.23
C GLY A 628 30.88 13.18 -15.75
N SER A 629 31.11 12.21 -14.85
CA SER A 629 30.81 12.34 -13.42
C SER A 629 31.90 13.06 -12.61
N SER A 630 31.54 13.60 -11.45
CA SER A 630 32.48 13.85 -10.35
C SER A 630 32.83 12.54 -9.61
N VAL A 631 31.84 11.73 -9.20
CA VAL A 631 32.00 10.36 -8.63
C VAL A 631 30.72 9.53 -8.84
N THR A 632 30.86 8.28 -9.31
CA THR A 632 29.81 7.24 -9.39
C THR A 632 30.16 6.09 -8.45
N TYR A 633 29.24 5.65 -7.59
CA TYR A 633 29.51 4.58 -6.63
C TYR A 633 28.36 3.59 -6.39
N GLY A 634 28.69 2.37 -5.99
CA GLY A 634 27.70 1.39 -5.52
C GLY A 634 27.24 1.71 -4.10
N LEU A 635 28.15 1.58 -3.13
CA LEU A 635 27.89 1.89 -1.72
C LEU A 635 28.89 2.91 -1.19
N TYR A 636 28.39 3.89 -0.44
CA TYR A 636 29.21 4.91 0.20
C TYR A 636 28.87 5.01 1.69
N PHE A 637 29.89 4.86 2.52
CA PHE A 637 29.82 5.03 3.95
C PHE A 637 30.82 6.10 4.42
N ASN A 638 30.36 7.05 5.21
CA ASN A 638 31.20 8.04 5.87
C ASN A 638 30.89 8.04 7.37
N GLY A 639 31.79 7.52 8.19
CA GLY A 639 31.59 7.38 9.63
C GLY A 639 31.67 8.69 10.41
N ALA A 640 31.56 8.56 11.74
CA ALA A 640 31.91 9.59 12.70
C ALA A 640 33.13 9.15 13.54
N SER A 641 33.75 10.07 14.28
CA SER A 641 34.76 9.70 15.27
C SER A 641 34.17 8.77 16.34
N ASN A 642 34.90 7.74 16.75
CA ASN A 642 34.47 6.64 17.62
C ASN A 642 33.29 5.82 17.04
N SER A 643 33.11 5.77 15.72
CA SER A 643 32.10 4.92 15.09
C SER A 643 32.57 3.48 14.87
N ASN A 644 31.64 2.53 14.97
CA ASN A 644 31.85 1.13 14.62
C ASN A 644 30.97 0.74 13.41
N CYS A 645 31.58 0.30 12.32
CA CYS A 645 30.88 -0.05 11.09
C CYS A 645 31.12 -1.51 10.72
N ASN A 646 30.04 -2.28 10.57
CA ASN A 646 30.04 -3.66 10.12
C ASN A 646 29.39 -3.73 8.73
N ILE A 647 30.15 -4.15 7.72
CA ILE A 647 29.68 -4.24 6.33
C ILE A 647 29.89 -5.69 5.87
N TYR A 648 28.80 -6.43 5.59
CA TYR A 648 28.93 -7.85 5.25
C TYR A 648 27.84 -8.41 4.33
N ASN A 649 28.13 -9.48 3.59
CA ASN A 649 27.19 -10.13 2.68
C ASN A 649 26.58 -9.19 1.62
N ASN A 650 27.20 -8.07 1.27
CA ASN A 650 26.67 -7.20 0.21
C ASN A 650 27.19 -7.65 -1.16
N MET A 651 26.36 -7.52 -2.19
CA MET A 651 26.72 -7.74 -3.60
C MET A 651 26.63 -6.42 -4.37
N ILE A 652 27.77 -6.00 -4.95
CA ILE A 652 27.89 -4.75 -5.70
C ILE A 652 28.47 -5.04 -7.09
N SER A 653 27.74 -4.68 -8.15
CA SER A 653 28.23 -4.84 -9.53
C SER A 653 27.79 -3.73 -10.47
N GLU A 654 28.25 -3.78 -11.72
CA GLU A 654 27.66 -3.00 -12.82
C GLU A 654 27.67 -1.48 -12.53
N ILE A 655 28.80 -0.95 -12.04
CA ILE A 655 28.99 0.48 -11.81
C ILE A 655 29.65 1.09 -13.06
N TYR A 656 28.95 2.00 -13.72
CA TYR A 656 29.24 2.44 -15.08
C TYR A 656 29.40 3.97 -15.18
N ALA A 657 30.55 4.44 -15.68
CA ALA A 657 30.72 5.85 -16.06
C ALA A 657 31.53 5.98 -17.37
N PRO A 658 30.90 5.72 -18.54
CA PRO A 658 31.62 5.53 -19.80
C PRO A 658 32.40 6.75 -20.30
N VAL A 659 32.09 7.98 -19.87
CA VAL A 659 32.67 9.22 -20.41
C VAL A 659 33.44 10.04 -19.34
N GLN A 660 33.94 9.38 -18.29
CA GLN A 660 34.58 10.07 -17.16
C GLN A 660 36.02 10.52 -17.50
N ASN A 661 36.46 11.68 -17.01
CA ASN A 661 37.86 12.16 -17.21
C ASN A 661 38.60 12.43 -15.90
N THR A 662 38.03 12.05 -14.76
CA THR A 662 38.69 12.10 -13.45
C THR A 662 39.47 10.82 -13.18
N THR A 663 40.64 10.96 -12.54
CA THR A 663 41.56 9.85 -12.23
C THR A 663 40.95 8.80 -11.29
N LEU A 664 39.99 9.18 -10.45
CA LEU A 664 39.27 8.29 -9.51
C LEU A 664 37.80 8.70 -9.46
N GLY A 665 36.91 8.01 -10.18
CA GLY A 665 35.50 8.43 -10.23
C GLY A 665 34.46 7.34 -10.49
N VAL A 666 34.88 6.09 -10.64
CA VAL A 666 33.97 4.92 -10.54
C VAL A 666 34.43 4.07 -9.37
N ILE A 667 33.56 3.87 -8.39
CA ILE A 667 33.92 3.17 -7.16
C ILE A 667 32.89 2.10 -6.79
N GLY A 668 33.31 0.88 -6.45
CA GLY A 668 32.39 -0.14 -5.93
C GLY A 668 31.87 0.23 -4.54
N LEU A 669 32.78 0.26 -3.58
CA LEU A 669 32.54 0.56 -2.17
C LEU A 669 33.48 1.68 -1.68
N VAL A 670 32.90 2.70 -1.06
CA VAL A 670 33.61 3.82 -0.42
C VAL A 670 33.41 3.76 1.09
N ILE A 671 34.51 3.86 1.84
CA ILE A 671 34.51 3.91 3.30
C ILE A 671 35.41 5.07 3.75
N GLU A 672 34.84 6.03 4.47
CA GLU A 672 35.55 7.22 4.95
C GLU A 672 35.31 7.47 6.44
N ASN A 673 36.28 8.08 7.15
CA ASN A 673 36.11 8.73 8.46
C ASN A 673 35.46 7.87 9.56
N SER A 674 35.82 6.59 9.68
CA SER A 674 35.32 5.72 10.75
C SER A 674 36.47 5.19 11.61
N ASP A 675 36.21 4.90 12.87
CA ASP A 675 37.27 4.46 13.79
C ASP A 675 37.52 2.95 13.65
N THR A 676 36.44 2.17 13.60
CA THR A 676 36.48 0.71 13.40
C THR A 676 35.60 0.32 12.22
N VAL A 677 36.18 -0.42 11.27
CA VAL A 677 35.45 -0.98 10.13
C VAL A 677 35.73 -2.47 10.05
N ASN A 678 34.67 -3.27 10.10
CA ASN A 678 34.69 -4.72 9.90
C ASN A 678 34.02 -5.04 8.57
N LEU A 679 34.82 -5.34 7.55
CA LEU A 679 34.35 -5.67 6.20
C LEU A 679 34.50 -7.19 6.01
N SER A 680 33.39 -7.93 5.96
CA SER A 680 33.43 -9.39 5.85
C SER A 680 32.48 -9.95 4.80
N TYR A 681 32.89 -10.94 4.01
CA TYR A 681 31.98 -11.66 3.10
C TYR A 681 31.24 -10.78 2.07
N ASN A 682 31.80 -9.66 1.64
CA ASN A 682 31.20 -8.86 0.56
C ASN A 682 31.71 -9.33 -0.79
N THR A 683 30.88 -9.20 -1.83
CA THR A 683 31.25 -9.46 -3.22
C THR A 683 31.14 -8.16 -4.02
N ILE A 684 32.27 -7.65 -4.49
CA ILE A 684 32.37 -6.47 -5.36
C ILE A 684 32.92 -6.94 -6.70
N TYR A 685 32.14 -6.75 -7.77
CA TYR A 685 32.54 -7.11 -9.13
C TYR A 685 32.37 -5.92 -10.09
N MET A 686 33.49 -5.41 -10.58
CA MET A 686 33.53 -4.33 -11.58
C MET A 686 34.17 -4.84 -12.86
N ASP A 687 33.55 -4.60 -14.02
CA ASP A 687 34.08 -5.06 -15.31
C ASP A 687 33.82 -4.10 -16.48
N SER A 688 33.40 -2.88 -16.17
CA SER A 688 33.06 -1.91 -17.21
C SER A 688 34.26 -1.33 -17.94
N SER A 689 34.00 -0.57 -19.00
CA SER A 689 35.01 0.23 -19.68
C SER A 689 34.64 1.70 -19.68
N SER A 690 35.65 2.57 -19.71
CA SER A 690 35.46 3.99 -20.00
C SER A 690 36.21 4.42 -21.25
N THR A 691 35.60 5.32 -22.02
CA THR A 691 36.21 5.98 -23.19
C THR A 691 36.97 7.24 -22.81
N GLY A 692 36.85 7.76 -21.59
CA GLY A 692 37.51 8.99 -21.18
C GLY A 692 38.99 8.82 -20.81
N ALA A 693 39.81 9.78 -21.22
CA ALA A 693 41.26 9.63 -21.36
C ALA A 693 42.05 9.46 -20.04
N ASN A 694 41.44 9.74 -18.90
CA ASN A 694 42.05 9.57 -17.57
C ASN A 694 41.14 8.79 -16.62
N SER A 695 40.17 8.03 -17.13
CA SER A 695 39.21 7.30 -16.30
C SER A 695 39.87 6.19 -15.50
N GLY A 696 40.08 6.45 -14.20
CA GLY A 696 40.42 5.41 -13.25
C GLY A 696 39.25 5.04 -12.33
N ASN A 697 39.37 3.84 -11.75
CA ASN A 697 38.32 3.19 -10.99
C ASN A 697 38.90 2.36 -9.84
N ILE A 698 38.09 2.19 -8.79
CA ILE A 698 38.48 1.56 -7.54
C ILE A 698 37.39 0.59 -7.11
N ALA A 699 37.68 -0.67 -6.82
CA ALA A 699 36.65 -1.55 -6.28
C ALA A 699 36.35 -1.24 -4.80
N LEU A 700 37.39 -1.07 -3.98
CA LEU A 700 37.27 -0.70 -2.58
C LEU A 700 38.16 0.51 -2.24
N TYR A 701 37.54 1.62 -1.85
CA TYR A 701 38.21 2.84 -1.43
C TYR A 701 38.09 3.05 0.10
N ILE A 702 39.23 3.30 0.74
CA ILE A 702 39.35 3.40 2.20
C ILE A 702 40.11 4.69 2.56
N SER A 703 39.43 5.69 3.17
CA SER A 703 40.04 6.93 3.67
C SER A 703 39.83 7.20 5.17
N GLY A 704 40.92 7.52 5.89
CA GLY A 704 40.96 7.91 7.32
C GLY A 704 40.62 6.82 8.34
N PHE A 705 41.61 6.23 9.04
CA PHE A 705 41.38 5.20 10.09
C PHE A 705 42.53 5.03 11.09
N SER A 706 42.20 4.37 12.21
CA SER A 706 43.15 3.68 13.11
C SER A 706 43.01 2.13 13.14
N ASN A 707 41.88 1.48 12.76
CA ASN A 707 41.72 -0.01 12.81
C ASN A 707 40.65 -0.64 11.86
N SER A 708 40.92 -0.83 10.55
CA SER A 708 39.98 -1.53 9.62
C SER A 708 40.37 -2.98 9.32
N THR A 709 39.45 -3.95 9.53
CA THR A 709 39.66 -5.39 9.30
C THR A 709 38.88 -5.87 8.07
N LEU A 710 39.57 -6.49 7.11
CA LEU A 710 39.01 -7.05 5.89
C LEU A 710 39.14 -8.57 5.90
N LYS A 711 38.02 -9.31 5.91
CA LYS A 711 38.04 -10.78 5.90
C LYS A 711 37.10 -11.38 4.87
N ASN A 712 37.52 -12.44 4.20
CA ASN A 712 36.61 -13.26 3.39
C ASN A 712 35.86 -12.51 2.29
N ASN A 713 36.36 -11.37 1.79
CA ASN A 713 35.70 -10.59 0.74
C ASN A 713 36.16 -11.05 -0.65
N ILE A 714 35.28 -10.96 -1.64
CA ILE A 714 35.63 -11.02 -3.06
C ILE A 714 35.68 -9.60 -3.60
N VAL A 715 36.86 -9.17 -4.06
CA VAL A 715 37.10 -7.84 -4.66
C VAL A 715 37.70 -8.05 -6.05
N ILE A 716 36.84 -8.05 -7.06
CA ILE A 716 37.21 -8.27 -8.45
C ILE A 716 37.05 -6.96 -9.22
N ASN A 717 38.16 -6.46 -9.74
CA ASN A 717 38.18 -5.27 -10.57
C ASN A 717 38.81 -5.55 -11.94
N LYS A 718 37.95 -5.71 -12.93
CA LYS A 718 38.26 -5.94 -14.35
C LYS A 718 37.94 -4.73 -15.21
N PHE A 719 37.71 -3.57 -14.59
CA PHE A 719 37.45 -2.36 -15.34
C PHE A 719 38.59 -2.10 -16.32
N THR A 720 38.25 -1.68 -17.53
CA THR A 720 39.23 -1.34 -18.58
C THR A 720 39.38 0.20 -18.65
N PRO A 721 40.50 0.76 -18.16
CA PRO A 721 40.73 2.20 -18.20
C PRO A 721 41.18 2.64 -19.60
N SER A 722 41.07 3.95 -19.87
CA SER A 722 41.58 4.57 -21.11
C SER A 722 42.62 5.65 -20.78
N GLY A 723 43.58 5.85 -21.68
CA GLY A 723 44.70 6.78 -21.55
C GLY A 723 45.49 6.61 -20.23
N GLY A 724 45.52 7.65 -19.39
CA GLY A 724 46.22 7.66 -18.09
C GLY A 724 45.43 7.06 -16.92
N GLY A 725 44.24 6.51 -17.18
CA GLY A 725 43.40 5.89 -16.15
C GLY A 725 44.00 4.61 -15.54
N GLN A 726 43.52 4.25 -14.36
CA GLN A 726 44.01 3.10 -13.58
C GLN A 726 42.87 2.20 -13.12
N THR A 727 43.13 0.91 -12.95
CA THR A 727 42.22 -0.05 -12.36
C THR A 727 42.81 -0.57 -11.06
N ILE A 728 42.14 -0.29 -9.94
CA ILE A 728 42.66 -0.57 -8.60
C ILE A 728 41.65 -1.42 -7.83
N ALA A 729 42.06 -2.60 -7.34
CA ALA A 729 41.16 -3.39 -6.49
C ALA A 729 40.97 -2.72 -5.13
N ILE A 730 42.05 -2.43 -4.40
CA ILE A 730 42.00 -1.76 -3.10
C ILE A 730 42.82 -0.47 -3.14
N PHE A 731 42.17 0.65 -2.87
CA PHE A 731 42.84 1.93 -2.65
C PHE A 731 42.68 2.34 -1.20
N LYS A 732 43.80 2.76 -0.60
CA LYS A 732 43.86 3.22 0.77
C LYS A 732 44.61 4.55 0.83
N ASP A 733 44.05 5.56 1.48
CA ASP A 733 44.72 6.85 1.63
C ASP A 733 46.05 6.74 2.42
N PRO A 734 47.02 7.66 2.20
CA PRO A 734 48.23 7.75 3.00
C PRO A 734 47.92 7.89 4.50
N GLY A 735 48.69 7.21 5.36
CA GLY A 735 48.55 7.29 6.82
C GLY A 735 47.46 6.41 7.43
N VAL A 736 46.59 5.79 6.61
CA VAL A 736 45.64 4.76 7.07
C VAL A 736 46.37 3.45 7.39
N THR A 737 46.11 2.85 8.56
CA THR A 737 46.67 1.54 8.96
C THR A 737 45.88 0.39 8.36
N TYR A 738 46.59 -0.61 7.80
CA TYR A 738 46.01 -1.89 7.37
C TYR A 738 46.06 -2.86 8.55
N ASN A 739 44.93 -3.33 9.06
CA ASN A 739 44.92 -4.16 10.27
C ASN A 739 45.52 -5.55 10.00
N ALA A 740 46.40 -6.01 10.89
CA ALA A 740 47.04 -7.33 10.82
C ALA A 740 46.05 -8.51 10.87
N ALA A 741 44.82 -8.29 11.37
CA ALA A 741 43.77 -9.28 11.41
C ALA A 741 43.08 -9.52 10.04
N SER A 742 43.32 -8.67 9.05
CA SER A 742 42.74 -8.83 7.71
C SER A 742 43.33 -10.06 7.00
N ASN A 743 42.49 -10.92 6.44
CA ASN A 743 42.94 -12.15 5.78
C ASN A 743 41.85 -12.84 4.92
N ASN A 744 42.23 -13.89 4.18
CA ASN A 744 41.32 -14.78 3.45
C ASN A 744 40.43 -14.05 2.42
N ASN A 745 40.90 -12.94 1.86
CA ASN A 745 40.21 -12.21 0.81
C ASN A 745 40.60 -12.75 -0.57
N ASN A 746 39.67 -12.76 -1.52
CA ASN A 746 39.96 -12.91 -2.94
C ASN A 746 40.10 -11.52 -3.58
N ILE A 747 41.30 -11.17 -4.05
CA ILE A 747 41.57 -9.87 -4.67
C ILE A 747 42.09 -10.12 -6.09
N TYR A 748 41.37 -9.62 -7.10
CA TYR A 748 41.73 -9.87 -8.48
C TYR A 748 41.67 -8.62 -9.36
N VAL A 749 42.73 -8.43 -10.15
CA VAL A 749 42.76 -7.55 -11.32
C VAL A 749 43.39 -8.29 -12.50
N PRO A 750 42.95 -8.06 -13.76
CA PRO A 750 43.64 -8.60 -14.93
C PRO A 750 45.07 -8.07 -15.03
N ALA A 751 45.96 -8.84 -15.66
CA ALA A 751 47.31 -8.37 -15.96
C ALA A 751 47.27 -7.12 -16.87
N GLY A 752 47.99 -6.07 -16.48
CA GLY A 752 48.06 -4.82 -17.25
C GLY A 752 48.95 -3.77 -16.57
N ALA A 753 49.54 -2.88 -17.35
CA ALA A 753 50.48 -1.86 -16.83
C ALA A 753 49.80 -0.80 -15.93
N SER A 754 48.49 -0.62 -16.07
CA SER A 754 47.67 0.31 -15.28
C SER A 754 46.74 -0.40 -14.30
N ASN A 755 46.94 -1.70 -14.07
CA ASN A 755 46.11 -2.53 -13.20
C ASN A 755 46.87 -2.86 -11.93
N PHE A 756 46.26 -2.60 -10.78
CA PHE A 756 46.90 -2.69 -9.47
C PHE A 756 46.00 -3.42 -8.47
N TYR A 757 46.59 -4.36 -7.75
CA TYR A 757 45.93 -5.04 -6.64
C TYR A 757 45.71 -4.07 -5.48
N TYR A 758 46.69 -3.20 -5.24
CA TYR A 758 46.70 -2.33 -4.08
C TYR A 758 47.44 -1.02 -4.34
N CYS A 759 46.93 0.08 -3.76
CA CYS A 759 47.58 1.37 -3.70
C CYS A 759 47.43 1.97 -2.29
N ASP A 760 48.53 2.45 -1.71
CA ASP A 760 48.57 3.11 -0.39
C ASP A 760 48.61 4.65 -0.47
N GLY A 761 48.20 5.18 -1.62
CA GLY A 761 48.16 6.61 -1.95
C GLY A 761 49.45 7.15 -2.57
N SER A 762 50.55 6.40 -2.54
CA SER A 762 51.81 6.80 -3.21
C SER A 762 52.50 5.66 -3.93
N ASN A 763 52.31 4.42 -3.48
CA ASN A 763 52.89 3.21 -4.04
C ASN A 763 51.80 2.36 -4.71
N PHE A 764 52.08 1.90 -5.93
CA PHE A 764 51.17 1.10 -6.74
C PHE A 764 51.71 -0.32 -6.92
N HIS A 765 50.94 -1.34 -6.51
CA HIS A 765 51.37 -2.74 -6.50
C HIS A 765 50.63 -3.54 -7.58
N SER A 766 51.33 -3.86 -8.67
CA SER A 766 50.77 -4.53 -9.86
C SER A 766 50.78 -6.06 -9.81
N THR A 767 51.40 -6.66 -8.77
CA THR A 767 51.38 -8.11 -8.56
C THR A 767 50.78 -8.45 -7.20
N PHE A 768 50.13 -9.62 -7.12
CA PHE A 768 49.54 -10.09 -5.87
C PHE A 768 50.59 -10.28 -4.77
N ALA A 769 51.78 -10.81 -5.09
CA ALA A 769 52.87 -10.96 -4.14
C ALA A 769 53.40 -9.62 -3.60
N ALA A 770 53.45 -8.58 -4.44
CA ALA A 770 53.81 -7.24 -4.01
C ALA A 770 52.76 -6.63 -3.08
N PHE A 771 51.47 -6.90 -3.32
CA PHE A 771 50.39 -6.56 -2.39
C PHE A 771 50.60 -7.23 -1.03
N GLN A 772 50.77 -8.56 -0.99
CA GLN A 772 50.96 -9.29 0.28
C GLN A 772 52.19 -8.80 1.06
N THR A 773 53.28 -8.43 0.35
CA THR A 773 54.46 -7.84 0.98
C THR A 773 54.16 -6.47 1.59
N ALA A 774 53.37 -5.64 0.90
CA ALA A 774 53.04 -4.29 1.34
C ALA A 774 52.13 -4.24 2.56
N VAL A 775 51.24 -5.24 2.73
CA VAL A 775 50.30 -5.29 3.86
C VAL A 775 50.73 -6.25 4.97
N SER A 776 51.87 -6.92 4.83
CA SER A 776 52.38 -7.87 5.83
C SER A 776 52.45 -7.25 7.24
N PRO A 777 52.00 -7.97 8.30
CA PRO A 777 51.62 -9.38 8.33
C PRO A 777 50.16 -9.70 7.96
N ALA A 778 49.37 -8.75 7.45
CA ALA A 778 48.00 -9.00 6.98
C ALA A 778 47.97 -9.78 5.66
N ASP A 779 46.80 -10.35 5.31
CA ASP A 779 46.49 -11.00 4.02
C ASP A 779 47.44 -12.13 3.59
N THR A 780 47.98 -12.86 4.57
CA THR A 780 48.89 -13.99 4.35
C THR A 780 48.23 -15.21 3.70
N ASN A 781 46.93 -15.42 3.97
CA ASN A 781 46.10 -16.49 3.40
C ASN A 781 45.11 -15.97 2.34
N SER A 782 45.18 -14.69 1.99
CA SER A 782 44.42 -14.15 0.86
C SER A 782 44.98 -14.69 -0.45
N PHE A 783 44.14 -14.71 -1.49
CA PHE A 783 44.50 -15.24 -2.81
C PHE A 783 43.95 -14.35 -3.93
N SER A 784 44.29 -14.71 -5.16
CA SER A 784 43.81 -14.02 -6.36
C SER A 784 43.22 -15.00 -7.36
N GLU A 785 41.92 -14.87 -7.61
CA GLU A 785 41.17 -15.66 -8.55
C GLU A 785 40.07 -14.82 -9.21
N ASN A 786 39.91 -14.94 -10.53
CA ASN A 786 38.71 -14.44 -11.19
C ASN A 786 37.56 -15.43 -10.95
N SER A 787 36.78 -15.19 -9.89
CA SER A 787 35.72 -16.10 -9.44
C SER A 787 34.74 -16.49 -10.55
N PRO A 788 34.35 -17.79 -10.64
CA PRO A 788 33.42 -18.27 -11.66
C PRO A 788 31.95 -17.97 -11.30
N PHE A 789 31.52 -16.72 -11.44
CA PHE A 789 30.12 -16.34 -11.21
C PHE A 789 29.15 -16.91 -12.26
N LYS A 790 27.88 -17.13 -11.87
CA LYS A 790 26.81 -17.68 -12.72
C LYS A 790 26.63 -16.86 -14.00
N ASN A 791 26.48 -15.55 -13.89
CA ASN A 791 26.35 -14.64 -15.03
C ASN A 791 27.02 -13.28 -14.79
N VAL A 792 28.03 -12.97 -15.60
CA VAL A 792 28.69 -11.64 -15.66
C VAL A 792 28.83 -11.16 -17.10
N SER A 793 27.93 -11.63 -17.98
CA SER A 793 27.96 -11.33 -19.41
C SER A 793 26.74 -10.53 -19.88
N THR A 794 25.62 -10.64 -19.18
CA THR A 794 24.36 -9.97 -19.52
C THR A 794 23.73 -9.38 -18.27
N SER A 795 23.36 -8.11 -18.29
CA SER A 795 22.65 -7.46 -17.19
C SER A 795 21.22 -8.03 -17.02
N PRO A 796 20.72 -8.24 -15.79
CA PRO A 796 21.43 -8.09 -14.53
C PRO A 796 22.42 -9.23 -14.30
N TYR A 797 23.59 -8.91 -13.73
CA TYR A 797 24.56 -9.92 -13.34
C TYR A 797 24.05 -10.78 -12.18
N ASP A 798 24.48 -12.04 -12.18
CA ASP A 798 24.27 -13.01 -11.12
C ASP A 798 25.64 -13.39 -10.55
N LEU A 799 25.94 -12.82 -9.39
CA LEU A 799 27.20 -13.00 -8.68
C LEU A 799 27.19 -14.20 -7.73
N ASP A 800 26.18 -15.06 -7.79
CA ASP A 800 26.26 -16.37 -7.16
C ASP A 800 27.34 -17.22 -7.84
N MET A 801 27.92 -18.16 -7.10
CA MET A 801 29.01 -18.98 -7.58
C MET A 801 28.51 -20.13 -8.49
N LYS A 802 29.25 -20.41 -9.57
CA LYS A 802 29.03 -21.61 -10.40
C LYS A 802 29.52 -22.84 -9.65
N THR A 803 28.56 -23.63 -9.17
CA THR A 803 28.83 -24.87 -8.43
C THR A 803 29.50 -25.99 -9.26
N THR A 804 29.66 -25.82 -10.57
CA THR A 804 30.29 -26.82 -11.45
C THR A 804 31.75 -26.50 -11.78
N ILE A 805 32.29 -25.38 -11.30
CA ILE A 805 33.67 -24.96 -11.58
C ILE A 805 34.42 -24.87 -10.25
N PRO A 806 35.51 -25.64 -10.06
CA PRO A 806 36.37 -25.50 -8.88
C PRO A 806 36.85 -24.08 -8.69
N THR A 807 36.90 -23.64 -7.44
CA THR A 807 37.21 -22.26 -7.06
C THR A 807 37.91 -22.26 -5.71
N LEU A 808 38.84 -21.33 -5.48
CA LEU A 808 39.49 -21.14 -4.18
C LEU A 808 38.55 -20.48 -3.15
N CYS A 809 37.41 -19.98 -3.59
CA CYS A 809 36.39 -19.41 -2.72
C CYS A 809 35.64 -20.48 -1.90
N ASP A 810 35.59 -21.73 -2.37
CA ASP A 810 34.93 -22.86 -1.69
C ASP A 810 35.71 -23.27 -0.44
N GLY A 811 35.10 -23.11 0.73
CA GLY A 811 35.72 -23.35 2.03
C GLY A 811 36.94 -22.49 2.34
N GLY A 812 37.19 -21.44 1.55
CA GLY A 812 38.40 -20.60 1.63
C GLY A 812 38.36 -19.52 2.70
N ALA A 813 37.20 -19.29 3.33
CA ALA A 813 37.03 -18.26 4.36
C ALA A 813 37.28 -18.79 5.78
N ILE A 814 37.41 -17.86 6.72
CA ILE A 814 37.45 -18.14 8.17
C ILE A 814 36.14 -17.71 8.84
N PRO A 815 35.57 -18.46 9.79
CA PRO A 815 34.35 -18.05 10.49
C PRO A 815 34.48 -16.67 11.14
N VAL A 816 33.50 -15.80 10.92
CA VAL A 816 33.38 -14.50 11.59
C VAL A 816 32.22 -14.54 12.57
N ALA A 817 32.52 -14.26 13.85
CA ALA A 817 31.52 -14.30 14.91
C ALA A 817 30.34 -13.35 14.61
N GLY A 818 29.11 -13.86 14.76
CA GLY A 818 27.88 -13.11 14.51
C GLY A 818 27.36 -13.17 13.06
N ILE A 819 28.15 -13.62 12.09
CA ILE A 819 27.72 -13.77 10.69
C ILE A 819 27.55 -15.26 10.38
N THR A 820 26.31 -15.75 10.53
CA THR A 820 26.00 -17.20 10.44
C THR A 820 25.28 -17.60 9.15
N THR A 821 24.79 -16.63 8.39
CA THR A 821 24.13 -16.84 7.10
C THR A 821 24.78 -15.99 6.00
N ASP A 822 24.53 -16.36 4.75
CA ASP A 822 24.95 -15.61 3.56
C ASP A 822 23.89 -14.57 3.14
N ILE A 823 23.99 -14.03 1.93
CA ILE A 823 23.03 -13.06 1.37
C ILE A 823 21.64 -13.65 1.09
N HIS A 824 21.55 -14.97 0.88
CA HIS A 824 20.30 -15.68 0.58
C HIS A 824 19.64 -16.27 1.83
N GLY A 825 20.30 -16.17 2.99
CA GLY A 825 19.87 -16.80 4.24
C GLY A 825 20.35 -18.25 4.40
N THR A 826 21.20 -18.75 3.50
CA THR A 826 21.86 -20.05 3.60
C THR A 826 22.80 -20.04 4.81
N THR A 827 22.75 -21.09 5.63
CA THR A 827 23.65 -21.22 6.79
C THR A 827 25.08 -21.46 6.33
N ARG A 828 26.01 -20.67 6.85
CA ARG A 828 27.44 -20.82 6.56
C ARG A 828 28.03 -22.02 7.28
N ASN A 829 28.99 -22.67 6.65
CA ASN A 829 29.76 -23.73 7.29
C ASN A 829 30.52 -23.17 8.51
N VAL A 830 30.39 -23.86 9.64
CA VAL A 830 30.93 -23.42 10.94
C VAL A 830 32.46 -23.46 11.03
N SER A 831 33.13 -24.15 10.12
CA SER A 831 34.60 -24.34 10.13
C SER A 831 35.26 -23.82 8.85
N THR A 832 34.62 -24.03 7.70
CA THR A 832 35.14 -23.68 6.37
C THR A 832 34.04 -22.97 5.56
N PRO A 833 33.61 -21.77 5.96
CA PRO A 833 32.66 -20.99 5.17
C PRO A 833 33.28 -20.59 3.83
N ASP A 834 32.43 -20.11 2.91
CA ASP A 834 32.89 -19.63 1.61
C ASP A 834 33.31 -18.16 1.62
N VAL A 835 34.26 -17.81 0.75
CA VAL A 835 34.68 -16.41 0.54
C VAL A 835 33.61 -15.69 -0.28
N GLY A 836 33.19 -14.51 0.17
CA GLY A 836 32.18 -13.69 -0.48
C GLY A 836 30.77 -13.82 0.11
N ALA A 837 29.82 -13.16 -0.55
CA ALA A 837 28.46 -12.98 -0.05
C ALA A 837 27.54 -14.21 -0.20
N ASP A 838 27.91 -15.17 -1.04
CA ASP A 838 27.16 -16.39 -1.39
C ASP A 838 27.82 -17.60 -0.73
N GLU A 839 27.04 -18.46 -0.07
CA GLU A 839 27.47 -19.77 0.41
C GLU A 839 26.98 -20.85 -0.57
N PHE A 840 27.86 -21.72 -1.02
CA PHE A 840 27.58 -22.67 -2.10
C PHE A 840 28.31 -24.00 -1.88
N GLU A 841 27.76 -25.06 -2.46
CA GLU A 841 28.42 -26.37 -2.48
C GLU A 841 28.88 -26.71 -3.90
N LEU A 842 30.17 -27.02 -4.05
CA LEU A 842 30.67 -27.55 -5.32
C LEU A 842 30.03 -28.91 -5.62
N LYS A 843 29.51 -29.04 -6.84
CA LYS A 843 29.03 -30.31 -7.37
C LYS A 843 30.22 -31.10 -7.89
N ASN A 844 30.39 -32.30 -7.35
CA ASN A 844 31.44 -33.22 -7.77
C ASN A 844 31.03 -33.96 -9.06
N PRO A 845 31.98 -34.27 -9.97
CA PRO A 845 31.70 -35.13 -11.12
C PRO A 845 31.29 -36.53 -10.68
N VAL A 846 30.51 -37.22 -11.51
CA VAL A 846 30.23 -38.65 -11.30
C VAL A 846 31.49 -39.44 -11.61
N THR A 847 32.11 -40.05 -10.61
CA THR A 847 33.38 -40.79 -10.76
C THR A 847 33.21 -42.31 -10.71
N ALA A 848 32.09 -42.80 -10.16
CA ALA A 848 31.79 -44.23 -10.07
C ALA A 848 30.87 -44.67 -11.22
N ALA A 849 31.08 -45.89 -11.71
CA ALA A 849 30.17 -46.53 -12.66
C ALA A 849 29.01 -47.21 -11.91
N PRO A 850 27.77 -47.17 -12.44
CA PRO A 850 26.65 -47.93 -11.90
C PRO A 850 26.94 -49.44 -11.83
N THR A 851 26.49 -50.09 -10.76
CA THR A 851 26.54 -51.56 -10.64
C THR A 851 25.25 -52.13 -11.20
N LEU A 852 25.34 -52.97 -12.24
CA LEU A 852 24.17 -53.55 -12.88
C LEU A 852 23.52 -54.61 -11.98
N VAL A 853 22.18 -54.66 -11.95
CA VAL A 853 21.41 -55.59 -11.11
C VAL A 853 20.63 -56.58 -11.98
N TYR A 854 19.85 -56.11 -12.95
CA TYR A 854 19.01 -56.96 -13.80
C TYR A 854 18.79 -56.36 -15.21
N PRO A 855 18.74 -57.17 -16.30
CA PRO A 855 18.96 -58.62 -16.36
C PRO A 855 20.36 -59.05 -15.95
N ALA A 856 20.46 -60.16 -15.20
CA ALA A 856 21.74 -60.68 -14.73
C ALA A 856 22.68 -61.01 -15.90
N ASN A 857 24.00 -60.86 -15.70
CA ASN A 857 24.97 -61.14 -16.77
C ASN A 857 24.89 -62.59 -17.25
N ASN A 858 24.84 -62.77 -18.57
CA ASN A 858 24.60 -64.05 -19.27
C ASN A 858 23.24 -64.70 -18.99
N ALA A 859 22.24 -63.94 -18.50
CA ALA A 859 20.89 -64.46 -18.34
C ALA A 859 20.33 -64.93 -19.70
N VAL A 860 19.59 -66.04 -19.67
CA VAL A 860 18.88 -66.60 -20.82
C VAL A 860 17.38 -66.61 -20.53
N LEU A 861 16.55 -66.69 -21.57
CA LEU A 861 15.09 -66.66 -21.45
C LEU A 861 14.57 -65.37 -20.79
N VAL A 862 15.27 -64.26 -20.98
CA VAL A 862 14.78 -62.95 -20.54
C VAL A 862 13.61 -62.55 -21.44
N GLU A 863 12.57 -61.94 -20.87
CA GLU A 863 11.44 -61.44 -21.66
C GLU A 863 11.90 -60.38 -22.68
N VAL A 864 11.13 -60.15 -23.75
CA VAL A 864 11.48 -59.16 -24.79
C VAL A 864 11.31 -57.71 -24.34
N ASN A 865 10.69 -57.49 -23.17
CA ASN A 865 10.46 -56.18 -22.55
C ASN A 865 10.95 -56.19 -21.09
N PRO A 866 12.23 -56.47 -20.82
CA PRO A 866 12.70 -56.59 -19.45
C PRO A 866 12.71 -55.22 -18.76
N LEU A 867 12.51 -55.23 -17.44
CA LEU A 867 12.96 -54.16 -16.57
C LEU A 867 14.50 -54.16 -16.58
N MET A 868 15.12 -53.04 -16.83
CA MET A 868 16.56 -52.83 -16.67
C MET A 868 16.77 -52.13 -15.32
N ASN A 869 17.66 -52.61 -14.47
CA ASN A 869 17.86 -52.07 -13.11
C ASN A 869 19.35 -52.09 -12.72
N TRP A 870 19.81 -51.05 -12.03
CA TRP A 870 21.17 -50.87 -11.52
C TRP A 870 21.16 -50.14 -10.18
N ASP A 871 22.26 -50.20 -9.42
CA ASP A 871 22.40 -49.46 -8.17
C ASP A 871 22.57 -47.96 -8.43
N GLU A 872 22.02 -47.14 -7.52
CA GLU A 872 22.22 -45.69 -7.56
C GLU A 872 23.69 -45.32 -7.33
N VAL A 873 24.16 -44.31 -8.06
CA VAL A 873 25.52 -43.78 -7.99
C VAL A 873 25.52 -42.41 -7.32
N THR A 874 26.37 -42.23 -6.30
CA THR A 874 26.58 -40.94 -5.63
C THR A 874 26.93 -39.83 -6.63
N ASN A 875 26.32 -38.66 -6.48
CA ASN A 875 26.42 -37.49 -7.36
C ASN A 875 25.78 -37.62 -8.76
N ALA A 876 25.25 -38.78 -9.16
CA ALA A 876 24.49 -38.91 -10.39
C ALA A 876 23.07 -38.37 -10.20
N THR A 877 22.62 -37.51 -11.11
CA THR A 877 21.24 -36.99 -11.14
C THR A 877 20.43 -37.55 -12.31
N ILE A 878 21.12 -38.06 -13.33
CA ILE A 878 20.56 -38.78 -14.47
C ILE A 878 21.46 -39.97 -14.84
N TYR A 879 20.91 -40.95 -15.56
CA TYR A 879 21.61 -42.11 -16.07
C TYR A 879 21.51 -42.17 -17.59
N HIS A 880 22.58 -42.69 -18.18
CA HIS A 880 22.67 -42.98 -19.60
C HIS A 880 22.81 -44.49 -19.80
N ILE A 881 21.78 -45.12 -20.37
CA ILE A 881 21.73 -46.54 -20.66
C ILE A 881 21.86 -46.79 -22.17
N GLN A 882 22.67 -47.78 -22.51
CA GLN A 882 22.78 -48.28 -23.86
C GLN A 882 22.48 -49.78 -23.91
N ILE A 883 21.73 -50.21 -24.92
CA ILE A 883 21.46 -51.62 -25.23
C ILE A 883 21.75 -51.83 -26.72
N SER A 884 22.51 -52.87 -27.06
CA SER A 884 22.91 -53.17 -28.44
C SER A 884 22.97 -54.68 -28.69
N THR A 885 22.90 -55.10 -29.95
CA THR A 885 23.26 -56.48 -30.36
C THR A 885 24.77 -56.68 -30.48
N ASP A 886 25.54 -55.61 -30.37
CA ASP A 886 27.01 -55.59 -30.45
C ASP A 886 27.61 -55.13 -29.12
N SER A 887 28.53 -55.93 -28.57
CA SER A 887 29.25 -55.63 -27.32
C SER A 887 30.12 -54.38 -27.38
N THR A 888 30.44 -53.88 -28.58
CA THR A 888 31.23 -52.65 -28.76
C THR A 888 30.37 -51.38 -28.78
N PHE A 889 29.05 -51.51 -28.85
CA PHE A 889 28.09 -50.40 -28.95
C PHE A 889 28.36 -49.45 -30.13
N GLY A 890 28.88 -49.97 -31.26
CA GLY A 890 29.06 -49.18 -32.48
C GLY A 890 27.74 -48.66 -33.08
N SER A 891 26.64 -49.35 -32.78
CA SER A 891 25.26 -48.85 -32.93
C SER A 891 24.41 -49.36 -31.78
N SER A 892 23.71 -48.47 -31.10
CA SER A 892 22.84 -48.81 -29.97
C SER A 892 21.40 -48.94 -30.45
N LEU A 893 20.73 -50.01 -30.03
CA LEU A 893 19.30 -50.20 -30.25
C LEU A 893 18.48 -49.32 -29.30
N VAL A 894 18.95 -49.18 -28.06
CA VAL A 894 18.43 -48.25 -27.05
C VAL A 894 19.60 -47.39 -26.62
N ASP A 895 19.40 -46.08 -26.63
CA ASP A 895 20.37 -45.07 -26.21
C ASP A 895 19.57 -43.94 -25.56
N VAL A 896 19.54 -43.93 -24.22
CA VAL A 896 18.73 -42.99 -23.45
C VAL A 896 19.61 -42.37 -22.38
N ASP A 897 19.82 -41.05 -22.45
CA ASP A 897 20.74 -40.29 -21.59
C ASP A 897 20.05 -39.28 -20.66
N THR A 898 18.74 -39.48 -20.42
CA THR A 898 17.86 -38.55 -19.69
C THR A 898 17.15 -39.20 -18.49
N LEU A 899 17.50 -40.44 -18.12
CA LEU A 899 16.78 -41.18 -17.09
C LEU A 899 17.08 -40.63 -15.70
N THR A 900 16.08 -40.24 -14.93
CA THR A 900 16.26 -39.75 -13.55
C THR A 900 16.17 -40.86 -12.51
N SER A 901 15.74 -42.07 -12.89
CA SER A 901 15.65 -43.26 -12.04
C SER A 901 16.77 -44.25 -12.36
N SER A 902 17.10 -45.11 -11.39
CA SER A 902 18.05 -46.22 -11.54
C SER A 902 17.44 -47.48 -12.21
N GLU A 903 16.35 -47.28 -12.95
CA GLU A 903 15.65 -48.34 -13.66
C GLU A 903 15.03 -47.83 -14.98
N LEU A 904 14.88 -48.73 -15.94
CA LEU A 904 14.19 -48.51 -17.22
C LEU A 904 13.34 -49.73 -17.59
N GLN A 905 12.02 -49.57 -17.65
CA GLN A 905 11.13 -50.56 -18.24
C GLN A 905 11.13 -50.42 -19.77
N LEU A 906 11.57 -51.45 -20.50
CA LEU A 906 11.48 -51.45 -21.96
C LEU A 906 10.02 -51.66 -22.40
N GLY A 907 9.56 -50.85 -23.37
CA GLY A 907 8.20 -50.91 -23.91
C GLY A 907 7.96 -52.07 -24.89
N ASN A 908 6.72 -52.23 -25.38
CA ASN A 908 6.31 -53.41 -26.16
C ASN A 908 7.14 -53.67 -27.43
N ASN A 909 7.83 -54.81 -27.46
CA ASN A 909 8.54 -55.44 -28.59
C ASN A 909 9.80 -54.70 -29.09
N PHE A 910 10.54 -54.02 -28.20
CA PHE A 910 11.83 -53.43 -28.58
C PHE A 910 12.90 -54.48 -28.89
N LEU A 911 12.87 -55.64 -28.24
CA LEU A 911 13.85 -56.70 -28.41
C LEU A 911 13.25 -57.87 -29.19
N ALA A 912 14.00 -58.40 -30.15
CA ALA A 912 13.63 -59.62 -30.85
C ALA A 912 13.79 -60.83 -29.93
N ILE A 913 12.93 -61.83 -30.07
CA ILE A 913 13.03 -63.10 -29.32
C ILE A 913 14.24 -63.92 -29.76
N ASN A 914 14.79 -64.75 -28.87
CA ASN A 914 15.97 -65.59 -29.13
C ASN A 914 17.19 -64.80 -29.60
N THR A 915 17.33 -63.54 -29.15
CA THR A 915 18.40 -62.64 -29.56
C THR A 915 19.25 -62.25 -28.35
N LYS A 916 20.58 -62.24 -28.55
CA LYS A 916 21.54 -61.82 -27.52
C LYS A 916 21.75 -60.31 -27.59
N TYR A 917 21.63 -59.64 -26.44
CA TYR A 917 21.84 -58.22 -26.26
C TYR A 917 22.92 -57.94 -25.23
N TYR A 918 23.63 -56.83 -25.42
CA TYR A 918 24.61 -56.26 -24.52
C TYR A 918 24.07 -54.95 -23.98
N TRP A 919 24.31 -54.65 -22.71
CA TRP A 919 23.86 -53.41 -22.09
C TRP A 919 24.88 -52.88 -21.08
N ARG A 920 24.87 -51.56 -20.91
CA ARG A 920 25.71 -50.82 -19.96
C ARG A 920 25.02 -49.53 -19.56
N VAL A 921 25.39 -49.01 -18.39
CA VAL A 921 24.82 -47.76 -17.84
C VAL A 921 25.94 -46.88 -17.30
N SER A 922 25.88 -45.57 -17.50
CA SER A 922 26.72 -44.56 -16.82
C SER A 922 25.83 -43.62 -15.98
N GLY A 923 26.38 -43.07 -14.90
CA GLY A 923 25.76 -41.98 -14.15
C GLY A 923 26.24 -40.63 -14.68
N LYS A 924 25.37 -39.63 -14.70
CA LYS A 924 25.65 -38.29 -15.22
C LYS A 924 25.02 -37.22 -14.34
N ASN A 925 25.67 -36.08 -14.28
CA ASN A 925 25.14 -34.87 -13.65
C ASN A 925 25.52 -33.64 -14.48
N PRO A 926 25.12 -32.42 -14.10
CA PRO A 926 25.45 -31.21 -14.86
C PRO A 926 26.95 -30.92 -15.03
N VAL A 927 27.81 -31.54 -14.20
CA VAL A 927 29.28 -31.39 -14.26
C VAL A 927 29.88 -32.33 -15.32
N GLY A 928 29.29 -33.51 -15.51
CA GLY A 928 29.75 -34.46 -16.51
C GLY A 928 29.14 -35.85 -16.37
N GLU A 929 29.47 -36.70 -17.35
CA GLU A 929 29.13 -38.12 -17.37
C GLU A 929 30.30 -38.95 -16.82
N GLY A 930 29.99 -39.85 -15.90
CA GLY A 930 30.94 -40.80 -15.33
C GLY A 930 31.20 -41.99 -16.24
N PRO A 931 32.07 -42.92 -15.84
CA PRO A 931 32.34 -44.13 -16.61
C PRO A 931 31.08 -44.99 -16.75
N PHE A 932 30.93 -45.63 -17.91
CA PHE A 932 29.97 -46.73 -18.07
C PHE A 932 30.34 -47.91 -17.18
N SER A 933 29.31 -48.63 -16.73
CA SER A 933 29.41 -49.94 -16.10
C SER A 933 30.16 -50.93 -16.97
N SER A 934 30.57 -52.05 -16.37
CA SER A 934 30.94 -53.23 -17.16
C SER A 934 29.79 -53.61 -18.09
N VAL A 935 30.12 -54.06 -19.31
CA VAL A 935 29.13 -54.53 -20.27
C VAL A 935 28.58 -55.88 -19.81
N TRP A 936 27.28 -55.94 -19.54
CA TRP A 936 26.56 -57.20 -19.31
C TRP A 936 25.81 -57.63 -20.55
N ASN A 937 25.44 -58.90 -20.63
CA ASN A 937 24.65 -59.41 -21.74
C ASN A 937 23.53 -60.34 -21.27
N PHE A 938 22.50 -60.50 -22.08
CA PHE A 938 21.42 -61.45 -21.87
C PHE A 938 20.86 -61.95 -23.20
N THR A 939 20.15 -63.08 -23.20
CA THR A 939 19.46 -63.63 -24.38
C THR A 939 17.97 -63.70 -24.12
N THR A 940 17.18 -63.07 -24.98
CA THR A 940 15.72 -63.12 -24.88
C THR A 940 15.19 -64.52 -25.22
N GLY A 941 14.05 -64.93 -24.67
CA GLY A 941 13.44 -66.22 -24.98
C GLY A 941 11.97 -66.31 -24.55
N VAL A 942 11.33 -67.44 -24.84
CA VAL A 942 9.94 -67.71 -24.44
C VAL A 942 9.89 -68.56 -23.18
N THR A 943 9.34 -68.01 -22.12
CA THR A 943 8.89 -68.73 -20.91
C THR A 943 7.37 -68.75 -20.90
N ASN A 944 6.75 -69.88 -21.25
CA ASN A 944 5.35 -70.20 -20.89
C ASN A 944 5.37 -70.52 -19.38
N ILE A 945 4.62 -69.96 -18.41
CA ILE A 945 3.40 -69.15 -18.28
C ILE A 945 3.62 -68.36 -16.96
N GLU A 946 3.39 -67.05 -16.88
CA GLU A 946 2.15 -66.41 -16.41
C GLU A 946 1.94 -65.09 -17.17
N PRO A 947 0.78 -64.88 -17.81
CA PRO A 947 0.50 -63.60 -18.42
C PRO A 947 0.27 -62.58 -17.30
N THR A 948 1.07 -61.51 -17.26
CA THR A 948 0.56 -60.21 -16.84
C THR A 948 -0.46 -59.76 -17.89
N SER A 949 -1.60 -60.45 -17.92
CA SER A 949 -2.73 -60.03 -18.72
C SER A 949 -3.07 -58.62 -18.26
N LEU A 950 -3.10 -57.68 -19.20
CA LEU A 950 -3.74 -56.38 -18.95
C LEU A 950 -5.08 -56.65 -18.26
N PRO A 951 -5.39 -55.92 -17.19
CA PRO A 951 -6.62 -56.16 -16.44
C PRO A 951 -7.81 -56.14 -17.41
N VAL A 952 -8.71 -57.12 -17.29
CA VAL A 952 -9.93 -57.22 -18.11
C VAL A 952 -11.16 -56.69 -17.39
N VAL A 953 -11.02 -56.37 -16.09
CA VAL A 953 -12.07 -55.81 -15.24
C VAL A 953 -11.53 -54.63 -14.43
N TYR A 954 -12.38 -53.65 -14.15
CA TYR A 954 -12.06 -52.59 -13.19
C TYR A 954 -12.02 -53.16 -11.79
N GLU A 955 -10.97 -52.87 -11.01
CA GLU A 955 -10.84 -53.33 -9.62
C GLU A 955 -10.17 -52.25 -8.76
N LEU A 956 -10.63 -52.08 -7.51
CA LEU A 956 -9.99 -51.24 -6.49
C LEU A 956 -9.64 -52.11 -5.31
N TYR A 957 -8.34 -52.32 -5.10
CA TYR A 957 -7.82 -53.16 -4.04
C TYR A 957 -7.80 -52.42 -2.70
N GLN A 958 -7.80 -53.20 -1.63
CA GLN A 958 -7.57 -52.65 -0.29
C GLN A 958 -6.18 -52.06 -0.21
N ASN A 959 -6.05 -50.89 0.42
CA ASN A 959 -4.76 -50.25 0.64
C ASN A 959 -3.87 -51.11 1.55
N TYR A 960 -2.56 -51.10 1.34
CA TYR A 960 -1.60 -51.81 2.18
C TYR A 960 -0.38 -50.93 2.50
N PRO A 961 0.05 -50.86 3.77
CA PRO A 961 -0.58 -51.48 4.96
C PRO A 961 -1.95 -50.86 5.31
N ASN A 962 -2.78 -51.55 6.09
CA ASN A 962 -4.00 -51.00 6.69
C ASN A 962 -4.34 -51.77 7.98
N PRO A 963 -4.20 -51.17 9.18
CA PRO A 963 -3.86 -49.76 9.42
C PRO A 963 -2.44 -49.38 8.97
N PHE A 964 -2.20 -48.08 8.72
CA PHE A 964 -0.91 -47.57 8.22
C PHE A 964 -0.39 -46.36 9.01
N ASN A 965 0.94 -46.13 8.97
CA ASN A 965 1.64 -45.02 9.61
C ASN A 965 2.92 -44.60 8.87
N PRO A 966 3.08 -43.36 8.38
CA PRO A 966 2.02 -42.46 7.96
C PRO A 966 1.61 -42.70 6.50
N SER A 967 2.21 -43.65 5.77
CA SER A 967 1.89 -43.88 4.35
C SER A 967 1.37 -45.28 4.02
N THR A 968 0.54 -45.36 2.97
CA THR A 968 -0.03 -46.59 2.43
C THR A 968 -0.07 -46.54 0.90
N LYS A 969 -0.05 -47.72 0.26
CA LYS A 969 -0.22 -47.86 -1.18
C LYS A 969 -1.64 -48.28 -1.53
N ILE A 970 -2.22 -47.68 -2.56
CA ILE A 970 -3.56 -47.96 -3.10
C ILE A 970 -3.39 -48.50 -4.52
N LYS A 971 -3.80 -49.76 -4.74
CA LYS A 971 -3.73 -50.42 -6.05
C LYS A 971 -5.10 -50.41 -6.73
N PHE A 972 -5.13 -50.27 -8.05
CA PHE A 972 -6.34 -50.45 -8.86
C PHE A 972 -6.04 -50.86 -10.30
N ASP A 973 -7.03 -51.45 -10.95
CA ASP A 973 -6.97 -51.97 -12.31
C ASP A 973 -7.91 -51.19 -13.24
N ILE A 974 -7.41 -50.80 -14.41
CA ILE A 974 -8.13 -50.09 -15.47
C ILE A 974 -8.07 -50.96 -16.74
N PRO A 975 -9.16 -51.63 -17.15
CA PRO A 975 -9.16 -52.49 -18.34
C PRO A 975 -9.35 -51.74 -19.66
N LYS A 976 -9.75 -50.46 -19.59
CA LYS A 976 -9.99 -49.60 -20.76
C LYS A 976 -9.53 -48.20 -20.44
N SER A 977 -8.71 -47.63 -21.32
CA SER A 977 -8.22 -46.26 -21.19
C SER A 977 -9.36 -45.25 -21.06
N GLY A 978 -9.20 -44.27 -20.18
CA GLY A 978 -10.19 -43.21 -19.95
C GLY A 978 -9.85 -42.37 -18.73
N PHE A 979 -10.69 -41.37 -18.46
CA PHE A 979 -10.51 -40.47 -17.32
C PHE A 979 -10.79 -41.18 -15.99
N VAL A 980 -9.83 -41.12 -15.06
CA VAL A 980 -9.88 -41.76 -13.74
C VAL A 980 -9.69 -40.70 -12.65
N SER A 981 -10.55 -40.74 -11.64
CA SER A 981 -10.43 -39.94 -10.42
C SER A 981 -10.30 -40.85 -9.20
N LEU A 982 -9.20 -40.74 -8.46
CA LEU A 982 -8.98 -41.40 -7.16
C LEU A 982 -8.83 -40.33 -6.08
N LYS A 983 -9.74 -40.35 -5.10
CA LYS A 983 -9.85 -39.32 -4.07
C LYS A 983 -10.00 -39.92 -2.70
N VAL A 984 -9.54 -39.21 -1.67
CA VAL A 984 -9.62 -39.59 -0.26
C VAL A 984 -10.57 -38.64 0.47
N TYR A 985 -11.38 -39.19 1.35
CA TYR A 985 -12.41 -38.52 2.14
C TYR A 985 -12.26 -38.86 3.63
N ASP A 986 -12.55 -37.90 4.50
CA ASP A 986 -12.69 -38.15 5.94
C ASP A 986 -14.08 -38.74 6.29
N ILE A 987 -14.29 -39.06 7.57
CA ILE A 987 -15.53 -39.68 8.06
C ILE A 987 -16.78 -38.82 7.87
N THR A 988 -16.64 -37.51 7.65
CA THR A 988 -17.74 -36.58 7.38
C THR A 988 -18.12 -36.54 5.89
N GLY A 989 -17.36 -37.22 5.04
CA GLY A 989 -17.53 -37.20 3.59
C GLY A 989 -16.84 -36.02 2.91
N ARG A 990 -16.00 -35.24 3.63
CA ARG A 990 -15.20 -34.17 3.05
C ARG A 990 -13.99 -34.77 2.34
N GLU A 991 -13.74 -34.32 1.11
CA GLU A 991 -12.53 -34.67 0.34
C GLU A 991 -11.29 -34.06 1.01
N VAL A 992 -10.31 -34.89 1.34
CA VAL A 992 -9.05 -34.48 1.99
C VAL A 992 -7.82 -34.65 1.10
N SER A 993 -7.93 -35.42 0.01
CA SER A 993 -6.85 -35.54 -0.99
C SER A 993 -7.39 -36.03 -2.32
N THR A 994 -6.79 -35.56 -3.43
CA THR A 994 -6.97 -36.14 -4.77
C THR A 994 -5.64 -36.77 -5.17
N LEU A 995 -5.61 -38.08 -5.38
CA LEU A 995 -4.41 -38.85 -5.74
C LEU A 995 -4.27 -39.01 -7.26
N VAL A 996 -5.39 -39.11 -7.96
CA VAL A 996 -5.45 -39.22 -9.42
C VAL A 996 -6.62 -38.40 -9.94
N ASN A 997 -6.42 -37.65 -11.01
CA ASN A 997 -7.47 -36.93 -11.72
C ASN A 997 -7.07 -36.67 -13.18
N SER A 998 -6.87 -37.73 -13.97
CA SER A 998 -6.32 -37.66 -15.32
C SER A 998 -6.79 -38.85 -16.18
N GLU A 999 -6.51 -38.81 -17.49
CA GLU A 999 -6.64 -40.00 -18.32
C GLU A 999 -5.54 -41.01 -18.00
N LEU A 1000 -5.94 -42.26 -17.77
CA LEU A 1000 -5.04 -43.39 -17.60
C LEU A 1000 -5.26 -44.39 -18.74
N ALA A 1001 -4.17 -45.02 -19.18
CA ALA A 1001 -4.23 -46.11 -20.14
C ALA A 1001 -4.77 -47.41 -19.50
N THR A 1002 -5.03 -48.44 -20.31
CA THR A 1002 -5.27 -49.78 -19.77
C THR A 1002 -4.05 -50.26 -18.98
N GLY A 1003 -4.24 -50.65 -17.72
CA GLY A 1003 -3.14 -51.04 -16.85
C GLY A 1003 -3.53 -51.21 -15.38
N ARG A 1004 -2.60 -51.77 -14.61
CA ARG A 1004 -2.64 -51.84 -13.15
C ARG A 1004 -1.80 -50.70 -12.59
N TYR A 1005 -2.35 -49.94 -11.66
CA TYR A 1005 -1.74 -48.74 -11.08
C TYR A 1005 -1.61 -48.88 -9.55
N GLU A 1006 -0.57 -48.26 -9.00
CA GLU A 1006 -0.35 -48.14 -7.55
C GLU A 1006 0.00 -46.68 -7.22
N PHE A 1007 -0.72 -46.09 -6.27
CA PHE A 1007 -0.46 -44.72 -5.79
C PHE A 1007 -0.24 -44.73 -4.28
N GLU A 1008 0.75 -43.99 -3.81
CA GLU A 1008 0.99 -43.79 -2.39
C GLU A 1008 0.16 -42.62 -1.85
N TRP A 1009 -0.45 -42.82 -0.67
CA TRP A 1009 -1.03 -41.74 0.11
C TRP A 1009 -0.27 -41.58 1.42
N ASN A 1010 0.29 -40.38 1.64
CA ASN A 1010 0.91 -40.00 2.90
C ASN A 1010 -0.09 -39.21 3.76
N GLY A 1011 -0.51 -39.83 4.86
CA GLY A 1011 -1.47 -39.32 5.82
C GLY A 1011 -0.88 -38.42 6.91
N GLY A 1012 0.43 -38.09 6.86
CA GLY A 1012 1.16 -37.46 7.97
C GLY A 1012 0.59 -36.12 8.47
N GLN A 1013 -0.09 -35.37 7.60
CA GLN A 1013 -0.75 -34.10 7.94
C GLN A 1013 -2.18 -34.24 8.46
N PHE A 1014 -2.76 -35.45 8.46
CA PHE A 1014 -4.14 -35.70 8.89
C PHE A 1014 -4.19 -36.40 10.26
N ALA A 1015 -5.32 -36.33 10.97
CA ALA A 1015 -5.47 -36.95 12.29
C ALA A 1015 -5.57 -38.49 12.19
N SER A 1016 -5.16 -39.22 13.24
CA SER A 1016 -5.44 -40.66 13.33
C SER A 1016 -6.95 -40.91 13.25
N GLY A 1017 -7.39 -41.88 12.45
CA GLY A 1017 -8.81 -42.10 12.24
C GLY A 1017 -9.13 -42.92 11.00
N VAL A 1018 -10.44 -43.01 10.73
CA VAL A 1018 -10.99 -43.72 9.56
C VAL A 1018 -11.13 -42.76 8.40
N TYR A 1019 -10.60 -43.17 7.25
CA TYR A 1019 -10.72 -42.49 5.97
C TYR A 1019 -11.31 -43.42 4.92
N PHE A 1020 -11.83 -42.84 3.85
CA PHE A 1020 -12.34 -43.58 2.70
C PHE A 1020 -11.64 -43.11 1.44
N PHE A 1021 -11.27 -44.03 0.55
CA PHE A 1021 -10.81 -43.67 -0.79
C PHE A 1021 -11.79 -44.19 -1.83
N ARG A 1022 -12.08 -43.36 -2.82
CA ARG A 1022 -13.04 -43.62 -3.89
C ARG A 1022 -12.34 -43.48 -5.23
N ILE A 1023 -12.51 -44.49 -6.09
CA ILE A 1023 -12.18 -44.40 -7.51
C ILE A 1023 -13.46 -44.18 -8.33
N THR A 1024 -13.35 -43.38 -9.39
CA THR A 1024 -14.36 -43.20 -10.44
C THR A 1024 -13.68 -43.28 -11.80
N ALA A 1025 -14.12 -44.18 -12.67
CA ALA A 1025 -13.61 -44.38 -14.03
C ALA A 1025 -14.76 -44.74 -14.98
N GLY A 1026 -15.28 -43.75 -15.73
CA GLY A 1026 -16.54 -43.91 -16.46
C GLY A 1026 -17.70 -44.26 -15.51
N ASP A 1027 -18.40 -45.36 -15.78
CA ASP A 1027 -19.49 -45.86 -14.92
C ASP A 1027 -19.01 -46.64 -13.68
N PHE A 1028 -17.71 -46.98 -13.61
CA PHE A 1028 -17.16 -47.71 -12.46
C PHE A 1028 -16.89 -46.78 -11.29
N VAL A 1029 -17.53 -47.05 -10.15
CA VAL A 1029 -17.29 -46.36 -8.87
C VAL A 1029 -17.10 -47.40 -7.78
N LYS A 1030 -15.99 -47.31 -7.03
CA LYS A 1030 -15.72 -48.18 -5.88
C LYS A 1030 -15.11 -47.38 -4.74
N VAL A 1031 -15.50 -47.70 -3.50
CA VAL A 1031 -15.03 -47.04 -2.27
C VAL A 1031 -14.46 -48.10 -1.33
N GLN A 1032 -13.33 -47.80 -0.68
CA GLN A 1032 -12.68 -48.65 0.32
C GLN A 1032 -12.32 -47.84 1.56
N LYS A 1033 -12.24 -48.53 2.71
CA LYS A 1033 -11.96 -47.93 4.02
C LYS A 1033 -10.51 -48.14 4.43
N MET A 1034 -9.86 -47.09 4.93
CA MET A 1034 -8.52 -47.14 5.50
C MET A 1034 -8.43 -46.53 6.90
N ILE A 1035 -7.47 -47.00 7.69
CA ILE A 1035 -7.25 -46.58 9.08
C ILE A 1035 -5.83 -46.01 9.19
N LEU A 1036 -5.72 -44.71 9.44
CA LEU A 1036 -4.47 -44.04 9.77
C LEU A 1036 -4.24 -44.12 11.27
N VAL A 1037 -3.07 -44.61 11.68
CA VAL A 1037 -2.64 -44.68 13.09
C VAL A 1037 -1.34 -43.92 13.21
N LYS A 1038 -1.33 -42.80 13.94
CA LYS A 1038 -0.10 -42.12 14.36
C LYS A 1038 0.44 -42.71 15.65
#